data_AF-A0A9E4RIT7-F1
#
_entry.id   AF-A0A9E4RIT7-F1
#
_cell.length_a   1.000
_cell.length_b   1.000
_cell.length_c   1.000
_cell.angle_alpha   90.00
_cell.angle_beta   90.00
_cell.angle_gamma   90.00
#
_symmetry.space_group_name_H-M   'P 1'
#
loop_
_entity.id
_entity.type
_entity.pdbx_description
1 polymer ?
#
loop_
_entity_poly.entity_id
_entity_poly.type
_entity_poly.pdbx_seq_one_letter_code
_entity_poly.pdbx_strand_id
1 'polypeptide(L)'
;MNQAFPSISIGTMAIGVAVVLLGACTSGDTASPDLHRGPGATANQGNAPSIERRSASTPAPLSTSVQSAGVPTPVSATGAPQEEPLAPSPVPRLGSPQQRSPTYGSLAAIPNGPRSEFPDPPDADRYQLAAELVPGTPRDVPRVVDLASPDTIGVLGRKDTFWLVDLGALEMYQSEFELRLVTPHAYWYIEDGQSISQVDLERSASRFEEEIYPRVTGAFGKESSPGIDNDPHLNILNARLKSTGGYYSSGDEYPQSIVPFSNQREVIYINTQAYSMGTAAYLKVLAHELQHAVHWNQDPSEDTWINEGLSELAVAVAGYGANSIHRFLQSGPTSLVNWPVNPGQSLNSYGAASLFFHYLAEHYGPPEGLKLLVATPEDGVAGIDAFLQASGHSVTFRDVFRDWIVANFLDQDKGVYGYSELDVGARVRKFIDRFGDFESEIPQYSVEYVELTSLTGPLSLRFRGQSVNTLLPVDLGSQNCWWSNAGDNINSTLTRTLDLRDLDRATLNYQVWYNLEAQWDYAYLEISTNDGRTWDILETPNTSPENPVGNSYGPGYTGDSLGWITESVDLTTYAGREVRLRFQYVTDDAINGVGLCLRQIFILESGPDSLIHGWEPAGFVLTDNRVRQDFIVQVIEDAPEPRVRQMALDEANSGEMYIPAAEDRDRLVVVVAALAPKTRQPASYTLTVQPAK
;
A
#
# COMPACT_ATOMS: atom_id res chain seq x y z
N MET A 1 -42.02 -0.84 -32.44
CA MET A 1 -40.97 -1.87 -32.34
C MET A 1 -39.64 -1.23 -32.71
N ASN A 2 -38.56 -1.67 -32.06
CA ASN A 2 -37.18 -1.18 -32.17
C ASN A 2 -36.94 0.27 -31.71
N GLN A 3 -36.57 0.40 -30.44
CA GLN A 3 -35.64 1.39 -29.92
C GLN A 3 -34.39 0.60 -29.50
N ALA A 4 -33.19 1.09 -29.80
CA ALA A 4 -31.94 0.38 -29.53
C ALA A 4 -31.43 0.70 -28.12
N PHE A 5 -30.90 -0.31 -27.42
CA PHE A 5 -30.14 -0.10 -26.19
C PHE A 5 -28.73 0.42 -26.54
N PRO A 6 -28.17 1.38 -25.79
CA PRO A 6 -26.78 1.78 -25.96
C PRO A 6 -25.84 0.66 -25.47
N SER A 7 -24.74 0.49 -26.19
CA SER A 7 -23.68 -0.46 -25.85
C SER A 7 -22.95 -0.04 -24.56
N ILE A 8 -22.95 -0.91 -23.55
CA ILE A 8 -22.11 -0.77 -22.36
C ILE A 8 -20.65 -0.98 -22.79
N SER A 9 -19.79 0.00 -22.51
CA SER A 9 -18.34 -0.16 -22.66
C SER A 9 -17.82 -0.83 -21.39
N ILE A 10 -17.32 -2.06 -21.51
CA ILE A 10 -16.72 -2.79 -20.40
C ILE A 10 -15.39 -2.08 -20.06
N GLY A 11 -15.32 -1.50 -18.86
CA GLY A 11 -14.10 -0.87 -18.34
C GLY A 11 -13.13 -1.91 -17.79
N THR A 12 -11.83 -1.64 -17.90
CA THR A 12 -10.78 -2.49 -17.33
C THR A 12 -10.89 -2.54 -15.81
N MET A 13 -10.92 -3.76 -15.27
CA MET A 13 -11.13 -4.05 -13.84
C MET A 13 -9.91 -3.75 -12.96
N ALA A 14 -10.16 -3.70 -11.66
CA ALA A 14 -9.22 -3.44 -10.58
C ALA A 14 -8.81 -4.76 -9.88
N ILE A 15 -7.84 -4.72 -8.96
CA ILE A 15 -7.12 -5.90 -8.44
C ILE A 15 -6.81 -5.74 -6.94
N GLY A 16 -7.60 -6.38 -6.08
CA GLY A 16 -7.38 -6.58 -4.65
C GLY A 16 -6.44 -7.76 -4.34
N VAL A 17 -5.24 -7.71 -4.92
CA VAL A 17 -4.09 -8.56 -4.57
C VAL A 17 -2.84 -7.69 -4.76
N ALA A 18 -1.88 -7.73 -3.84
CA ALA A 18 -0.60 -7.04 -4.04
C ALA A 18 0.11 -7.61 -5.29
N VAL A 19 0.29 -6.78 -6.33
CA VAL A 19 0.46 -7.25 -7.71
C VAL A 19 1.53 -6.48 -8.48
N VAL A 20 2.59 -7.20 -8.81
CA VAL A 20 3.75 -6.63 -9.50
C VAL A 20 3.48 -6.44 -11.00
N LEU A 21 3.08 -5.22 -11.36
CA LEU A 21 3.02 -4.73 -12.76
C LEU A 21 4.39 -4.24 -13.26
N LEU A 22 5.43 -5.08 -13.20
CA LEU A 22 6.77 -4.75 -13.72
C LEU A 22 6.79 -4.68 -15.26
N GLY A 23 6.42 -3.51 -15.79
CA GLY A 23 6.42 -3.20 -17.22
C GLY A 23 7.81 -3.36 -17.85
N ALA A 24 7.96 -4.40 -18.67
CA ALA A 24 9.23 -4.81 -19.27
C ALA A 24 9.86 -3.74 -20.18
N CYS A 25 10.93 -3.10 -19.70
CA CYS A 25 11.80 -2.27 -20.53
C CYS A 25 12.78 -3.14 -21.33
N THR A 26 12.33 -3.74 -22.42
CA THR A 26 13.23 -4.35 -23.42
C THR A 26 13.81 -3.26 -24.34
N SER A 27 14.83 -2.53 -23.87
CA SER A 27 15.69 -1.76 -24.77
C SER A 27 16.66 -2.71 -25.47
N GLY A 28 16.23 -3.24 -26.62
CA GLY A 28 17.09 -4.07 -27.46
C GLY A 28 18.18 -3.24 -28.13
N ASP A 29 19.44 -3.44 -27.74
CA ASP A 29 20.60 -2.90 -28.45
C ASP A 29 20.71 -3.51 -29.85
N THR A 30 20.06 -2.87 -30.84
CA THR A 30 20.28 -3.16 -32.25
C THR A 30 21.38 -2.25 -32.79
N ALA A 31 22.62 -2.75 -32.75
CA ALA A 31 23.75 -2.11 -33.41
C ALA A 31 23.47 -1.98 -34.93
N SER A 32 23.36 -0.75 -35.42
CA SER A 32 23.20 -0.47 -36.84
C SER A 32 24.57 -0.53 -37.55
N PRO A 33 24.71 -1.23 -38.69
CA PRO A 33 26.02 -1.45 -39.32
C PRO A 33 26.39 -0.32 -40.29
N ASP A 34 27.55 0.31 -40.06
CA ASP A 34 28.11 1.29 -41.00
C ASP A 34 28.80 0.60 -42.19
N LEU A 35 28.38 0.97 -43.40
CA LEU A 35 29.02 0.58 -44.65
C LEU A 35 29.86 1.77 -45.16
N HIS A 36 31.19 1.59 -45.32
CA HIS A 36 31.83 1.73 -46.64
C HIS A 36 33.34 1.41 -46.64
N ARG A 37 33.80 1.04 -47.85
CA ARG A 37 35.10 0.48 -48.25
C ARG A 37 36.30 1.43 -48.04
N GLY A 38 37.50 0.87 -47.79
CA GLY A 38 38.81 1.53 -47.95
C GLY A 38 39.24 1.69 -49.43
N PRO A 39 40.54 1.73 -49.81
CA PRO A 39 41.76 1.29 -49.07
C PRO A 39 42.98 2.27 -49.15
N GLY A 40 44.13 1.96 -48.50
CA GLY A 40 45.41 2.64 -48.84
C GLY A 40 46.62 2.59 -47.89
N ALA A 41 47.36 1.47 -47.89
CA ALA A 41 48.84 1.32 -47.81
C ALA A 41 49.79 2.13 -46.85
N THR A 42 50.77 1.37 -46.33
CA THR A 42 52.18 1.72 -45.96
C THR A 42 52.56 2.46 -44.66
N ALA A 43 52.85 1.65 -43.62
CA ALA A 43 54.12 1.53 -42.89
C ALA A 43 54.92 2.78 -42.39
N ASN A 44 55.19 2.82 -41.08
CA ASN A 44 56.57 2.90 -40.57
C ASN A 44 56.73 2.26 -39.16
N GLN A 45 57.98 2.00 -38.74
CA GLN A 45 58.35 1.25 -37.53
C GLN A 45 58.51 2.13 -36.26
N GLY A 46 58.44 1.53 -35.06
CA GLY A 46 58.97 2.18 -33.84
C GLY A 46 58.56 1.59 -32.48
N ASN A 47 59.36 0.66 -31.96
CA ASN A 47 59.58 0.28 -30.53
C ASN A 47 58.41 0.16 -29.52
N ALA A 48 58.31 -1.04 -28.92
CA ALA A 48 57.79 -1.24 -27.55
C ALA A 48 58.88 -0.92 -26.49
N PRO A 49 58.56 -0.86 -25.18
CA PRO A 49 58.46 -2.10 -24.42
C PRO A 49 57.28 -2.23 -23.44
N SER A 50 57.00 -3.49 -23.11
CA SER A 50 56.10 -4.07 -22.11
C SER A 50 55.96 -3.37 -20.75
N ILE A 51 54.73 -3.39 -20.21
CA ILE A 51 54.42 -3.28 -18.77
C ILE A 51 53.63 -4.53 -18.34
N GLU A 52 53.96 -5.06 -17.16
CA GLU A 52 53.46 -6.35 -16.64
C GLU A 52 52.09 -6.26 -15.96
N ARG A 53 51.41 -7.42 -15.88
CA ARG A 53 50.18 -7.60 -15.10
C ARG A 53 50.51 -7.62 -13.60
N ARG A 54 49.67 -7.00 -12.76
CA ARG A 54 49.64 -7.27 -11.32
C ARG A 54 48.51 -8.26 -10.99
N SER A 55 48.86 -9.32 -10.28
CA SER A 55 47.91 -10.27 -9.67
C SER A 55 47.85 -10.03 -8.16
N ALA A 56 46.70 -10.35 -7.55
CA ALA A 56 46.46 -10.21 -6.11
C ALA A 56 47.15 -11.33 -5.28
N SER A 57 47.33 -11.10 -3.97
CA SER A 57 47.81 -12.12 -3.02
C SER A 57 47.39 -11.86 -1.56
N THR A 58 46.98 -12.95 -0.90
CA THR A 58 46.77 -13.15 0.56
C THR A 58 46.61 -14.67 0.80
N PRO A 59 46.60 -15.21 2.03
CA PRO A 59 47.42 -14.93 3.23
C PRO A 59 48.05 -16.24 3.80
N ALA A 60 48.92 -16.16 4.84
CA ALA A 60 49.16 -17.23 5.86
C ALA A 60 50.06 -16.69 7.04
N PRO A 61 50.40 -17.45 8.11
CA PRO A 61 49.85 -17.19 9.45
C PRO A 61 50.92 -17.04 10.57
N LEU A 62 50.50 -16.80 11.82
CA LEU A 62 51.37 -16.89 13.01
C LEU A 62 50.72 -17.62 14.19
N SER A 63 51.56 -18.18 15.06
CA SER A 63 51.26 -19.33 15.92
C SER A 63 51.44 -19.10 17.43
N THR A 64 50.87 -20.02 18.21
CA THR A 64 50.73 -20.05 19.68
C THR A 64 52.00 -20.37 20.48
N SER A 65 52.03 -20.00 21.76
CA SER A 65 52.81 -20.68 22.81
C SER A 65 52.06 -20.72 24.15
N VAL A 66 52.37 -21.72 25.00
CA VAL A 66 51.67 -22.07 26.26
C VAL A 66 52.70 -22.41 27.34
N GLN A 67 52.46 -22.06 28.62
CA GLN A 67 53.13 -22.71 29.75
C GLN A 67 52.40 -22.58 31.10
N SER A 68 52.64 -23.54 32.00
CA SER A 68 52.02 -23.73 33.33
C SER A 68 52.92 -24.66 34.18
N ALA A 69 52.75 -24.87 35.50
CA ALA A 69 51.69 -24.51 36.46
C ALA A 69 52.28 -24.39 37.89
N GLY A 70 51.48 -24.00 38.89
CA GLY A 70 51.87 -24.06 40.31
C GLY A 70 50.69 -24.00 41.28
N VAL A 71 50.56 -24.98 42.18
CA VAL A 71 49.45 -25.16 43.13
C VAL A 71 49.94 -25.05 44.58
N PRO A 72 49.13 -24.48 45.49
CA PRO A 72 48.86 -25.18 46.76
C PRO A 72 47.38 -25.12 47.22
N THR A 73 46.94 -26.22 47.84
CA THR A 73 45.66 -26.42 48.55
C THR A 73 45.87 -26.41 50.09
N PRO A 74 44.84 -26.57 50.93
CA PRO A 74 43.50 -25.94 50.95
C PRO A 74 43.14 -25.36 52.35
N VAL A 75 42.06 -24.57 52.45
CA VAL A 75 41.31 -24.38 53.72
C VAL A 75 39.81 -24.40 53.44
N SER A 76 39.05 -25.18 54.21
CA SER A 76 37.60 -25.34 54.06
C SER A 76 36.81 -24.26 54.79
N ALA A 77 35.77 -23.73 54.14
CA ALA A 77 34.61 -23.14 54.79
C ALA A 77 33.35 -23.44 53.98
N THR A 78 32.38 -24.06 54.64
CA THR A 78 31.09 -24.55 54.14
C THR A 78 30.14 -23.48 53.59
N GLY A 79 29.38 -23.80 52.54
CA GLY A 79 28.07 -23.18 52.27
C GLY A 79 27.80 -22.78 50.82
N ALA A 80 27.21 -23.68 50.02
CA ALA A 80 26.61 -23.37 48.73
C ALA A 80 25.30 -24.16 48.57
N PRO A 81 24.16 -23.53 48.23
CA PRO A 81 22.94 -24.23 47.82
C PRO A 81 23.10 -24.85 46.43
N GLN A 82 22.33 -25.91 46.14
CA GLN A 82 22.21 -26.47 44.79
C GLN A 82 21.30 -25.58 43.94
N GLU A 83 21.70 -25.25 42.71
CA GLU A 83 20.78 -24.82 41.67
C GLU A 83 20.13 -26.04 41.03
N GLU A 84 18.80 -26.06 40.99
CA GLU A 84 18.02 -27.02 40.19
C GLU A 84 18.01 -26.59 38.71
N PRO A 85 17.87 -27.54 37.76
CA PRO A 85 17.76 -27.20 36.34
C PRO A 85 16.48 -26.41 36.07
N LEU A 86 16.61 -25.19 35.55
CA LEU A 86 15.48 -24.37 35.12
C LEU A 86 14.71 -25.07 34.00
N ALA A 87 13.41 -25.25 34.20
CA ALA A 87 12.49 -25.72 33.17
C ALA A 87 12.43 -24.73 32.00
N PRO A 88 12.17 -25.18 30.76
CA PRO A 88 12.01 -24.28 29.62
C PRO A 88 10.86 -23.30 29.85
N SER A 89 11.13 -22.01 29.65
CA SER A 89 10.12 -20.95 29.72
C SER A 89 8.98 -21.23 28.74
N PRO A 90 7.70 -21.02 29.14
CA PRO A 90 6.59 -21.17 28.21
C PRO A 90 6.68 -20.11 27.10
N VAL A 91 6.55 -20.56 25.85
CA VAL A 91 6.37 -19.69 24.68
C VAL A 91 5.11 -18.83 24.92
N PRO A 92 5.13 -17.52 24.61
CA PRO A 92 3.92 -16.70 24.66
C PRO A 92 2.86 -17.31 23.75
N ARG A 93 1.63 -17.46 24.25
CA ARG A 93 0.51 -17.79 23.36
C ARG A 93 0.28 -16.60 22.43
N LEU A 94 0.05 -16.87 21.16
CA LEU A 94 -0.57 -15.91 20.24
C LEU A 94 -1.84 -15.36 20.91
N GLY A 95 -1.80 -14.09 21.29
CA GLY A 95 -3.01 -13.35 21.63
C GLY A 95 -3.73 -13.04 20.33
N SER A 96 -5.07 -13.08 20.35
CA SER A 96 -5.87 -12.48 19.28
C SER A 96 -5.44 -11.02 19.08
N PRO A 97 -5.52 -10.46 17.85
CA PRO A 97 -5.31 -9.04 17.62
C PRO A 97 -6.13 -8.23 18.62
N GLN A 98 -5.49 -7.26 19.28
CA GLN A 98 -6.21 -6.38 20.21
C GLN A 98 -7.04 -5.40 19.38
N GLN A 99 -8.28 -5.79 19.06
CA GLN A 99 -9.27 -4.88 18.51
C GLN A 99 -9.29 -3.59 19.34
N ARG A 100 -8.88 -2.48 18.69
CA ARG A 100 -8.99 -1.14 19.27
C ARG A 100 -10.42 -0.95 19.74
N SER A 101 -10.63 -0.46 20.96
CA SER A 101 -11.94 0.01 21.42
C SER A 101 -12.04 1.51 21.08
N PRO A 102 -12.81 1.93 20.06
CA PRO A 102 -12.81 3.32 19.63
C PRO A 102 -13.31 4.27 20.72
N THR A 103 -12.72 5.46 20.77
CA THR A 103 -13.24 6.58 21.56
C THR A 103 -14.41 7.25 20.82
N TYR A 104 -15.55 6.56 20.79
CA TYR A 104 -16.79 6.90 20.06
C TYR A 104 -17.44 8.29 20.32
N GLY A 105 -16.81 9.18 21.08
CA GLY A 105 -17.43 10.37 21.66
C GLY A 105 -17.72 11.56 20.73
N SER A 106 -17.16 11.60 19.50
CA SER A 106 -17.16 12.85 18.68
C SER A 106 -17.54 12.70 17.20
N LEU A 107 -17.93 11.51 16.73
CA LEU A 107 -18.09 11.25 15.27
C LEU A 107 -19.46 11.61 14.69
N ALA A 108 -20.47 11.82 15.56
CA ALA A 108 -21.83 12.20 15.18
C ALA A 108 -22.06 13.72 15.09
N ALA A 109 -21.01 14.53 15.18
CA ALA A 109 -21.09 15.99 15.14
C ALA A 109 -20.25 16.56 13.98
N ILE A 110 -20.79 17.58 13.31
CA ILE A 110 -20.08 18.33 12.26
C ILE A 110 -19.28 19.45 12.93
N PRO A 111 -17.97 19.59 12.65
CA PRO A 111 -17.14 20.62 13.25
C PRO A 111 -17.53 22.02 12.76
N ASN A 112 -17.21 23.04 13.57
CA ASN A 112 -17.37 24.46 13.19
C ASN A 112 -16.23 24.90 12.25
N GLY A 113 -16.16 24.31 11.05
CA GLY A 113 -15.09 24.56 10.08
C GLY A 113 -14.85 23.36 9.17
N PRO A 114 -13.96 23.50 8.16
CA PRO A 114 -13.52 22.36 7.37
C PRO A 114 -12.77 21.35 8.25
N ARG A 115 -13.01 20.05 8.07
CA ARG A 115 -12.40 18.99 8.87
C ARG A 115 -10.91 18.79 8.49
N SER A 116 -10.04 18.69 9.49
CA SER A 116 -8.60 18.41 9.34
C SER A 116 -8.18 17.03 9.85
N GLU A 117 -9.06 16.34 10.59
CA GLU A 117 -8.78 15.06 11.25
C GLU A 117 -9.98 14.13 11.08
N PHE A 118 -9.70 12.86 10.84
CA PHE A 118 -10.69 11.80 10.71
C PHE A 118 -10.37 10.71 11.74
N PRO A 119 -11.37 9.99 12.26
CA PRO A 119 -11.08 8.77 13.00
C PRO A 119 -10.44 7.74 12.07
N ASP A 120 -9.66 6.85 12.66
CA ASP A 120 -9.28 5.62 11.98
C ASP A 120 -10.53 4.72 11.88
N PRO A 121 -10.81 4.13 10.71
CA PRO A 121 -11.81 3.07 10.60
C PRO A 121 -11.33 1.82 11.36
N PRO A 122 -12.23 0.97 11.88
CA PRO A 122 -11.82 -0.31 12.45
C PRO A 122 -11.33 -1.26 11.35
N ASP A 123 -10.28 -2.02 11.62
CA ASP A 123 -9.74 -3.06 10.76
C ASP A 123 -10.71 -4.27 10.63
N ALA A 124 -10.65 -4.97 9.50
CA ALA A 124 -11.51 -6.10 9.19
C ALA A 124 -10.93 -7.44 9.71
N ASP A 125 -11.62 -8.07 10.67
CA ASP A 125 -11.37 -9.48 11.01
C ASP A 125 -12.29 -10.38 10.17
N ARG A 126 -11.74 -11.05 9.13
CA ARG A 126 -12.48 -11.98 8.26
C ARG A 126 -13.14 -13.12 9.05
N TYR A 127 -12.62 -13.54 10.23
CA TYR A 127 -13.28 -14.52 11.09
C TYR A 127 -14.52 -13.94 11.78
N GLN A 128 -14.46 -12.69 12.24
CA GLN A 128 -15.63 -12.01 12.81
C GLN A 128 -16.71 -11.82 11.74
N LEU A 129 -16.31 -11.32 10.56
CA LEU A 129 -17.20 -11.10 9.43
C LEU A 129 -17.90 -12.40 9.01
N ALA A 130 -17.14 -13.49 8.82
CA ALA A 130 -17.73 -14.79 8.49
C ALA A 130 -18.68 -15.31 9.59
N ALA A 131 -18.36 -15.13 10.87
CA ALA A 131 -19.21 -15.57 11.97
C ALA A 131 -20.45 -14.67 12.23
N GLU A 132 -20.46 -13.44 11.71
CA GLU A 132 -21.61 -12.52 11.78
C GLU A 132 -22.53 -12.62 10.56
N LEU A 133 -21.96 -12.78 9.36
CA LEU A 133 -22.62 -12.64 8.06
C LEU A 133 -22.91 -13.97 7.34
N VAL A 134 -22.12 -15.02 7.58
CA VAL A 134 -22.27 -16.31 6.87
C VAL A 134 -23.08 -17.30 7.72
N PRO A 135 -24.29 -17.71 7.28
CA PRO A 135 -25.15 -18.58 8.08
C PRO A 135 -24.52 -19.94 8.41
N GLY A 136 -24.34 -20.20 9.70
CA GLY A 136 -23.83 -21.48 10.22
C GLY A 136 -22.33 -21.51 10.52
N THR A 137 -21.59 -20.44 10.24
CA THR A 137 -20.16 -20.33 10.59
C THR A 137 -19.98 -20.24 12.11
N PRO A 138 -19.16 -21.12 12.72
CA PRO A 138 -18.82 -21.03 14.15
C PRO A 138 -18.01 -19.78 14.47
N ARG A 139 -18.06 -19.32 15.74
CA ARG A 139 -17.20 -18.22 16.22
C ARG A 139 -15.78 -18.67 16.61
N ASP A 140 -15.57 -19.97 16.71
CA ASP A 140 -14.36 -20.64 17.18
C ASP A 140 -13.70 -21.51 16.09
N VAL A 141 -13.81 -21.07 14.82
CA VAL A 141 -13.08 -21.70 13.71
C VAL A 141 -11.57 -21.68 13.99
N PRO A 142 -10.86 -22.83 13.89
CA PRO A 142 -9.42 -22.88 14.08
C PRO A 142 -8.65 -21.92 13.15
N ARG A 143 -7.62 -21.25 13.68
CA ARG A 143 -6.69 -20.42 12.91
C ARG A 143 -5.47 -21.19 12.38
N VAL A 144 -5.53 -22.52 12.42
CA VAL A 144 -4.54 -23.47 11.89
C VAL A 144 -5.30 -24.67 11.34
N VAL A 145 -4.86 -25.24 10.22
CA VAL A 145 -5.45 -26.43 9.58
C VAL A 145 -4.38 -27.48 9.30
N ASP A 146 -4.68 -28.75 9.59
CA ASP A 146 -3.76 -29.86 9.27
C ASP A 146 -3.97 -30.33 7.82
N LEU A 147 -3.27 -29.72 6.86
CA LEU A 147 -3.45 -30.01 5.42
C LEU A 147 -2.91 -31.37 4.95
N ALA A 148 -1.88 -31.89 5.61
CA ALA A 148 -1.09 -33.02 5.10
C ALA A 148 -1.02 -34.20 6.08
N SER A 149 -0.97 -35.41 5.52
CA SER A 149 -0.44 -36.54 6.29
C SER A 149 1.06 -36.34 6.50
N PRO A 150 1.61 -36.53 7.72
CA PRO A 150 3.04 -36.41 7.99
C PRO A 150 3.92 -37.23 7.04
N ASP A 151 3.40 -38.36 6.54
CA ASP A 151 4.09 -39.27 5.61
C ASP A 151 4.26 -38.70 4.18
N THR A 152 3.63 -37.55 3.86
CA THR A 152 3.62 -36.95 2.50
C THR A 152 4.18 -35.53 2.42
N ILE A 153 4.61 -34.95 3.55
CA ILE A 153 5.20 -33.60 3.61
C ILE A 153 6.60 -33.61 2.95
N GLY A 154 6.93 -32.56 2.17
CA GLY A 154 8.23 -32.40 1.51
C GLY A 154 8.62 -33.45 0.44
N VAL A 155 7.71 -34.33 0.02
CA VAL A 155 8.03 -35.41 -0.94
C VAL A 155 8.15 -34.86 -2.37
N LEU A 156 9.35 -34.91 -2.95
CA LEU A 156 9.58 -34.49 -4.34
C LEU A 156 8.76 -35.32 -5.34
N GLY A 157 8.23 -34.66 -6.37
CA GLY A 157 7.30 -35.25 -7.34
C GLY A 157 5.86 -35.38 -6.81
N ARG A 158 5.57 -34.94 -5.57
CA ARG A 158 4.19 -34.77 -5.10
C ARG A 158 3.49 -33.73 -5.97
N LYS A 159 2.23 -34.02 -6.31
CA LYS A 159 1.37 -33.13 -7.07
C LYS A 159 0.25 -32.63 -6.17
N ASP A 160 0.17 -31.31 -6.07
CA ASP A 160 -0.87 -30.59 -5.33
C ASP A 160 -1.69 -29.75 -6.32
N THR A 161 -2.97 -29.53 -6.03
CA THR A 161 -3.83 -28.60 -6.79
C THR A 161 -3.97 -27.32 -5.98
N PHE A 162 -3.68 -26.19 -6.61
CA PHE A 162 -3.81 -24.86 -6.01
C PHE A 162 -4.89 -24.05 -6.73
N TRP A 163 -5.55 -23.15 -5.99
CA TRP A 163 -6.33 -22.05 -6.53
C TRP A 163 -5.40 -20.89 -6.96
N LEU A 164 -5.78 -20.22 -8.03
CA LEU A 164 -5.12 -19.05 -8.61
C LEU A 164 -6.18 -18.06 -9.09
N VAL A 165 -5.80 -16.80 -9.27
CA VAL A 165 -6.67 -15.75 -9.81
C VAL A 165 -6.19 -15.28 -11.19
N ASP A 166 -7.10 -15.25 -12.16
CA ASP A 166 -6.90 -14.54 -13.43
C ASP A 166 -7.28 -13.08 -13.25
N LEU A 167 -6.33 -12.28 -12.79
CA LEU A 167 -6.52 -10.86 -12.47
C LEU A 167 -6.99 -10.00 -13.65
N GLY A 168 -6.76 -10.45 -14.90
CA GLY A 168 -7.26 -9.75 -16.08
C GLY A 168 -8.73 -10.02 -16.39
N ALA A 169 -9.28 -11.11 -15.85
CA ALA A 169 -10.66 -11.56 -16.04
C ALA A 169 -11.52 -11.49 -14.77
N LEU A 170 -10.88 -11.32 -13.60
CA LEU A 170 -11.45 -11.56 -12.27
C LEU A 170 -12.13 -12.94 -12.20
N GLU A 171 -11.34 -14.00 -12.39
CA GLU A 171 -11.82 -15.38 -12.33
C GLU A 171 -10.87 -16.27 -11.52
N MET A 172 -11.40 -16.97 -10.51
CA MET A 172 -10.66 -18.00 -9.77
C MET A 172 -10.61 -19.30 -10.57
N TYR A 173 -9.41 -19.88 -10.72
CA TYR A 173 -9.19 -21.15 -11.39
C TYR A 173 -8.26 -22.07 -10.59
N GLN A 174 -8.26 -23.35 -10.92
CA GLN A 174 -7.33 -24.32 -10.32
C GLN A 174 -6.30 -24.81 -11.33
N SER A 175 -5.09 -25.10 -10.85
CA SER A 175 -4.08 -25.84 -11.61
C SER A 175 -3.32 -26.82 -10.72
N GLU A 176 -2.83 -27.90 -11.32
CA GLU A 176 -1.92 -28.86 -10.68
C GLU A 176 -0.47 -28.35 -10.75
N PHE A 177 0.30 -28.63 -9.70
CA PHE A 177 1.71 -28.27 -9.58
C PHE A 177 2.52 -29.43 -9.00
N GLU A 178 3.72 -29.64 -9.53
CA GLU A 178 4.69 -30.62 -9.03
C GLU A 178 5.70 -29.96 -8.07
N LEU A 179 5.84 -30.50 -6.86
CA LEU A 179 6.89 -30.12 -5.92
C LEU A 179 8.25 -30.63 -6.42
N ARG A 180 9.11 -29.73 -6.92
CA ARG A 180 10.37 -30.09 -7.60
C ARG A 180 11.65 -29.74 -6.84
N LEU A 181 11.57 -28.91 -5.80
CA LEU A 181 12.67 -28.66 -4.88
C LEU A 181 12.12 -28.27 -3.49
N VAL A 182 12.84 -28.68 -2.44
CA VAL A 182 12.63 -28.25 -1.06
C VAL A 182 13.93 -27.60 -0.59
N THR A 183 13.83 -26.39 -0.05
CA THR A 183 14.95 -25.65 0.57
C THR A 183 14.59 -25.27 2.02
N PRO A 184 15.52 -24.81 2.87
CA PRO A 184 15.26 -24.60 4.30
C PRO A 184 14.05 -23.72 4.67
N HIS A 185 13.62 -22.82 3.79
CA HIS A 185 12.47 -21.94 4.03
C HIS A 185 11.37 -22.03 2.97
N ALA A 186 11.51 -22.86 1.92
CA ALA A 186 10.50 -22.90 0.85
C ALA A 186 10.33 -24.25 0.13
N TYR A 187 9.08 -24.51 -0.27
CA TYR A 187 8.68 -25.49 -1.25
C TYR A 187 8.56 -24.85 -2.63
N TRP A 188 9.26 -25.42 -3.61
CA TRP A 188 9.30 -24.89 -4.97
C TRP A 188 8.48 -25.76 -5.91
N TYR A 189 7.33 -25.22 -6.28
CA TYR A 189 6.35 -25.85 -7.14
C TYR A 189 6.45 -25.33 -8.57
N ILE A 190 6.36 -26.24 -9.54
CA ILE A 190 6.25 -25.91 -10.96
C ILE A 190 4.88 -26.35 -11.47
N GLU A 191 4.13 -25.44 -12.11
CA GLU A 191 2.83 -25.76 -12.70
C GLU A 191 2.94 -26.84 -13.78
N ASP A 192 1.94 -27.71 -13.85
CA ASP A 192 1.97 -28.88 -14.72
C ASP A 192 2.10 -28.53 -16.22
N GLY A 193 2.99 -29.26 -16.89
CA GLY A 193 3.33 -29.08 -18.29
C GLY A 193 4.33 -27.95 -18.59
N GLN A 194 4.86 -27.22 -17.60
CA GLN A 194 5.97 -26.30 -17.82
C GLN A 194 7.33 -27.02 -17.93
N SER A 195 8.12 -26.66 -18.94
CA SER A 195 9.48 -27.18 -19.14
C SER A 195 10.54 -26.32 -18.45
N ILE A 196 10.54 -26.33 -17.11
CA ILE A 196 11.51 -25.57 -16.29
C ILE A 196 12.80 -26.36 -16.04
N SER A 197 13.93 -25.72 -16.34
CA SER A 197 15.29 -26.21 -16.12
C SER A 197 15.57 -26.40 -14.62
N GLN A 198 15.98 -27.61 -14.24
CA GLN A 198 16.34 -27.93 -12.85
C GLN A 198 17.52 -27.05 -12.34
N VAL A 199 18.48 -26.73 -13.21
CA VAL A 199 19.66 -25.92 -12.87
C VAL A 199 19.28 -24.46 -12.59
N ASP A 200 18.28 -23.94 -13.30
CA ASP A 200 17.82 -22.56 -13.09
C ASP A 200 16.88 -22.46 -11.87
N LEU A 201 16.14 -23.53 -11.56
CA LEU A 201 15.42 -23.70 -10.29
C LEU A 201 16.37 -23.72 -9.09
N GLU A 202 17.36 -24.61 -9.09
CA GLU A 202 18.36 -24.71 -8.01
C GLU A 202 19.15 -23.40 -7.84
N ARG A 203 19.48 -22.70 -8.94
CA ARG A 203 20.10 -21.37 -8.88
C ARG A 203 19.17 -20.34 -8.23
N SER A 204 17.89 -20.32 -8.60
CA SER A 204 16.93 -19.35 -8.05
C SER A 204 16.71 -19.59 -6.55
N ALA A 205 16.63 -20.86 -6.15
CA ALA A 205 16.44 -21.24 -4.76
C ALA A 205 17.67 -20.98 -3.88
N SER A 206 18.88 -21.28 -4.36
CA SER A 206 20.12 -20.85 -3.69
C SER A 206 20.19 -19.33 -3.53
N ARG A 207 19.81 -18.55 -4.56
CA ARG A 207 19.71 -17.09 -4.45
C ARG A 207 18.67 -16.60 -3.45
N PHE A 208 17.51 -17.27 -3.38
CA PHE A 208 16.50 -16.95 -2.38
C PHE A 208 17.02 -17.16 -0.96
N GLU A 209 17.57 -18.35 -0.67
CA GLU A 209 18.05 -18.75 0.65
C GLU A 209 19.30 -17.96 1.11
N GLU A 210 20.24 -17.67 0.19
CA GLU A 210 21.53 -17.06 0.52
C GLU A 210 21.54 -15.52 0.42
N GLU A 211 20.66 -14.92 -0.40
CA GLU A 211 20.68 -13.48 -0.69
C GLU A 211 19.35 -12.78 -0.36
N ILE A 212 18.20 -13.28 -0.84
CA ILE A 212 16.92 -12.56 -0.70
C ILE A 212 16.37 -12.68 0.72
N TYR A 213 16.03 -13.90 1.12
CA TYR A 213 15.34 -14.19 2.37
C TYR A 213 16.04 -13.61 3.61
N PRO A 214 17.36 -13.80 3.83
CA PRO A 214 18.04 -13.24 5.01
C PRO A 214 18.16 -11.71 4.98
N ARG A 215 18.05 -11.05 3.82
CA ARG A 215 18.10 -9.57 3.72
C ARG A 215 16.72 -8.95 3.89
N VAL A 216 15.70 -9.49 3.22
CA VAL A 216 14.31 -9.01 3.33
C VAL A 216 13.81 -9.23 4.76
N THR A 217 13.89 -10.45 5.30
CA THR A 217 13.54 -10.69 6.71
C THR A 217 14.48 -9.96 7.69
N GLY A 218 15.75 -9.80 7.29
CA GLY A 218 16.74 -8.99 8.00
C GLY A 218 16.34 -7.51 8.14
N ALA A 219 15.62 -6.93 7.17
CA ALA A 219 15.25 -5.53 7.15
C ALA A 219 13.80 -5.26 7.63
N PHE A 220 12.85 -6.13 7.28
CA PHE A 220 11.40 -5.84 7.41
C PHE A 220 10.68 -6.65 8.49
N GLY A 221 11.11 -7.87 8.83
CA GLY A 221 10.40 -8.71 9.80
C GLY A 221 10.47 -10.19 9.45
N LYS A 222 9.41 -10.95 9.72
CA LYS A 222 9.26 -12.32 9.23
C LYS A 222 7.83 -12.56 8.77
N GLU A 223 7.69 -13.42 7.78
CA GLU A 223 6.46 -14.08 7.38
C GLU A 223 5.86 -14.93 8.52
N SER A 224 4.60 -15.34 8.34
CA SER A 224 3.94 -16.29 9.24
C SER A 224 4.67 -17.65 9.19
N SER A 225 5.08 -18.16 10.35
CA SER A 225 5.79 -19.44 10.43
C SER A 225 5.61 -20.06 11.83
N PRO A 226 5.07 -21.29 11.96
CA PRO A 226 4.80 -22.28 10.91
C PRO A 226 3.44 -22.10 10.23
N GLY A 227 2.91 -20.87 10.15
CA GLY A 227 1.81 -20.58 9.24
C GLY A 227 0.44 -21.15 9.58
N ILE A 228 -0.48 -21.00 8.63
CA ILE A 228 -1.85 -21.53 8.66
C ILE A 228 -1.90 -23.07 8.54
N ASP A 229 -0.92 -23.70 7.88
CA ASP A 229 -0.86 -25.17 7.68
C ASP A 229 0.06 -25.92 8.65
N ASN A 230 0.67 -25.21 9.60
CA ASN A 230 1.64 -25.72 10.57
C ASN A 230 2.94 -26.29 9.92
N ASP A 231 3.30 -25.82 8.72
CA ASP A 231 4.57 -26.07 8.03
C ASP A 231 5.44 -24.78 7.97
N PRO A 232 6.73 -24.81 8.35
CA PRO A 232 7.57 -23.61 8.30
C PRO A 232 8.04 -23.18 6.90
N HIS A 233 7.58 -23.79 5.81
CA HIS A 233 8.02 -23.50 4.44
C HIS A 233 7.00 -22.68 3.64
N LEU A 234 7.45 -21.55 3.09
CA LEU A 234 6.72 -20.80 2.06
C LEU A 234 6.47 -21.65 0.81
N ASN A 235 5.32 -21.47 0.16
CA ASN A 235 4.97 -22.18 -1.08
C ASN A 235 5.22 -21.25 -2.29
N ILE A 236 6.34 -21.45 -3.00
CA ILE A 236 6.68 -20.66 -4.19
C ILE A 236 6.14 -21.37 -5.44
N LEU A 237 5.01 -20.88 -5.96
CA LEU A 237 4.32 -21.42 -7.14
C LEU A 237 4.78 -20.73 -8.42
N ASN A 238 5.40 -21.51 -9.30
CA ASN A 238 5.91 -21.03 -10.58
C ASN A 238 4.89 -21.31 -11.68
N ALA A 239 4.13 -20.30 -12.06
CA ALA A 239 2.88 -20.42 -12.81
C ALA A 239 2.88 -19.62 -14.13
N ARG A 240 2.02 -20.02 -15.07
CA ARG A 240 1.68 -19.28 -16.28
C ARG A 240 0.58 -18.27 -15.97
N LEU A 241 0.88 -17.31 -15.12
CA LEU A 241 -0.08 -16.26 -14.75
C LEU A 241 -0.43 -15.41 -15.98
N LYS A 242 -1.67 -14.91 -16.01
CA LYS A 242 -2.12 -13.94 -17.00
C LYS A 242 -2.10 -12.55 -16.37
N SER A 243 -1.76 -11.53 -17.14
CA SER A 243 -1.90 -10.11 -16.78
C SER A 243 -1.08 -9.57 -15.59
N THR A 244 -0.42 -10.41 -14.79
CA THR A 244 0.49 -10.02 -13.70
C THR A 244 1.90 -10.59 -13.86
N GLY A 245 2.90 -9.95 -13.25
CA GLY A 245 4.25 -10.46 -13.09
C GLY A 245 4.44 -11.45 -11.93
N GLY A 246 3.66 -11.27 -10.86
CA GLY A 246 3.68 -12.04 -9.63
C GLY A 246 2.64 -11.49 -8.65
N TYR A 247 2.38 -12.25 -7.59
CA TYR A 247 1.59 -11.78 -6.45
C TYR A 247 1.82 -12.65 -5.20
N TYR A 248 1.51 -12.09 -4.03
CA TYR A 248 1.28 -12.81 -2.79
C TYR A 248 -0.21 -12.68 -2.40
N SER A 249 -0.79 -13.72 -1.82
CA SER A 249 -2.23 -13.80 -1.52
C SER A 249 -2.45 -14.00 -0.02
N SER A 250 -2.78 -12.92 0.68
CA SER A 250 -3.20 -12.92 2.10
C SER A 250 -4.41 -13.83 2.35
N GLY A 251 -5.32 -13.92 1.37
CA GLY A 251 -6.48 -14.82 1.38
C GLY A 251 -6.12 -16.29 1.54
N ASP A 252 -4.91 -16.70 1.15
CA ASP A 252 -4.44 -18.08 1.34
C ASP A 252 -4.07 -18.41 2.80
N GLU A 253 -3.92 -17.42 3.69
CA GLU A 253 -3.64 -17.65 5.12
C GLU A 253 -4.91 -17.91 5.97
N TYR A 254 -6.07 -18.11 5.34
CA TYR A 254 -7.34 -18.38 6.03
C TYR A 254 -7.89 -19.79 5.75
N PRO A 255 -8.61 -20.43 6.70
CA PRO A 255 -9.39 -21.64 6.41
C PRO A 255 -10.40 -21.42 5.28
N GLN A 256 -10.65 -22.44 4.45
CA GLN A 256 -11.63 -22.37 3.35
C GLN A 256 -13.08 -22.12 3.81
N SER A 257 -13.38 -22.30 5.09
CA SER A 257 -14.66 -21.92 5.69
C SER A 257 -14.78 -20.43 6.05
N ILE A 258 -13.70 -19.65 5.90
CA ILE A 258 -13.63 -18.20 6.16
C ILE A 258 -13.39 -17.46 4.83
N VAL A 259 -12.41 -17.90 4.04
CA VAL A 259 -12.13 -17.35 2.70
C VAL A 259 -12.32 -18.45 1.65
N PRO A 260 -13.36 -18.36 0.81
CA PRO A 260 -13.50 -19.22 -0.36
C PRO A 260 -12.25 -19.16 -1.24
N PHE A 261 -11.89 -20.28 -1.87
CA PHE A 261 -10.71 -20.41 -2.74
C PHE A 261 -9.33 -20.27 -2.07
N SER A 262 -9.26 -20.08 -0.74
CA SER A 262 -7.98 -20.13 -0.02
C SER A 262 -7.25 -21.46 -0.26
N ASN A 263 -5.94 -21.39 -0.49
CA ASN A 263 -5.04 -22.54 -0.50
C ASN A 263 -4.65 -23.02 0.90
N GLN A 264 -4.94 -22.23 1.94
CA GLN A 264 -4.64 -22.51 3.34
C GLN A 264 -3.13 -22.70 3.60
N ARG A 265 -2.29 -21.86 2.97
CA ARG A 265 -0.83 -21.83 3.11
C ARG A 265 -0.30 -20.42 2.85
N GLU A 266 0.94 -20.15 3.21
CA GLU A 266 1.68 -18.95 2.80
C GLU A 266 2.18 -19.15 1.37
N VAL A 267 1.58 -18.46 0.38
CA VAL A 267 1.83 -18.70 -1.05
C VAL A 267 2.34 -17.46 -1.79
N ILE A 268 3.47 -17.62 -2.50
CA ILE A 268 4.02 -16.65 -3.45
C ILE A 268 3.86 -17.19 -4.87
N TYR A 269 3.23 -16.40 -5.75
CA TYR A 269 2.96 -16.75 -7.13
C TYR A 269 3.86 -15.95 -8.07
N ILE A 270 4.59 -16.62 -8.98
CA ILE A 270 5.48 -15.95 -9.93
C ILE A 270 5.16 -16.35 -11.36
N ASN A 271 5.05 -15.36 -12.25
CA ASN A 271 4.79 -15.57 -13.66
C ASN A 271 6.08 -15.99 -14.42
N THR A 272 6.24 -17.29 -14.67
CA THR A 272 7.38 -17.82 -15.43
C THR A 272 7.34 -17.50 -16.93
N GLN A 273 6.20 -17.05 -17.46
CA GLN A 273 6.10 -16.54 -18.84
C GLN A 273 6.59 -15.10 -18.96
N ALA A 274 6.39 -14.28 -17.93
CA ALA A 274 6.90 -12.91 -17.87
C ALA A 274 8.39 -12.89 -17.51
N TYR A 275 8.81 -13.70 -16.52
CA TYR A 275 10.18 -13.71 -16.02
C TYR A 275 10.75 -15.12 -15.97
N SER A 276 11.73 -15.38 -16.83
CA SER A 276 12.46 -16.64 -16.84
C SER A 276 13.16 -16.87 -15.50
N MET A 277 12.92 -18.05 -14.92
CA MET A 277 13.62 -18.53 -13.72
C MET A 277 15.15 -18.49 -13.89
N GLY A 278 15.87 -18.23 -12.80
CA GLY A 278 17.32 -18.10 -12.79
C GLY A 278 17.85 -16.75 -13.30
N THR A 279 16.97 -15.78 -13.58
CA THR A 279 17.30 -14.40 -13.97
C THR A 279 17.08 -13.40 -12.85
N ALA A 280 17.73 -12.24 -12.93
CA ALA A 280 17.51 -11.15 -11.97
C ALA A 280 16.07 -10.64 -11.98
N ALA A 281 15.36 -10.64 -13.12
CA ALA A 281 13.98 -10.18 -13.20
C ALA A 281 13.02 -11.06 -12.38
N TYR A 282 13.21 -12.38 -12.42
CA TYR A 282 12.49 -13.33 -11.57
C TYR A 282 12.78 -13.09 -10.09
N LEU A 283 14.06 -12.88 -9.74
CA LEU A 283 14.50 -12.66 -8.36
C LEU A 283 14.05 -11.29 -7.79
N LYS A 284 13.81 -10.28 -8.64
CA LYS A 284 13.16 -9.02 -8.24
C LYS A 284 11.75 -9.27 -7.74
N VAL A 285 10.92 -9.97 -8.52
CA VAL A 285 9.54 -10.31 -8.13
C VAL A 285 9.55 -11.11 -6.83
N LEU A 286 10.36 -12.17 -6.73
CA LEU A 286 10.43 -12.97 -5.51
C LEU A 286 10.84 -12.16 -4.25
N ALA A 287 11.67 -11.11 -4.40
CA ALA A 287 12.02 -10.22 -3.29
C ALA A 287 10.87 -9.26 -2.90
N HIS A 288 10.08 -8.83 -3.89
CA HIS A 288 8.86 -8.01 -3.71
C HIS A 288 7.78 -8.81 -2.98
N GLU A 289 7.39 -9.98 -3.51
CA GLU A 289 6.32 -10.81 -2.92
C GLU A 289 6.68 -11.32 -1.51
N LEU A 290 7.96 -11.55 -1.22
CA LEU A 290 8.40 -11.90 0.13
C LEU A 290 8.17 -10.75 1.13
N GLN A 291 8.26 -9.48 0.71
CA GLN A 291 7.97 -8.37 1.62
C GLN A 291 6.49 -8.34 1.98
N HIS A 292 5.56 -8.58 1.04
CA HIS A 292 4.13 -8.70 1.37
C HIS A 292 3.85 -9.81 2.38
N ALA A 293 4.45 -11.00 2.21
CA ALA A 293 4.34 -12.10 3.18
C ALA A 293 4.89 -11.73 4.58
N VAL A 294 5.96 -10.93 4.63
CA VAL A 294 6.49 -10.37 5.89
C VAL A 294 5.55 -9.32 6.48
N HIS A 295 4.98 -8.46 5.64
CA HIS A 295 4.11 -7.36 6.05
C HIS A 295 2.82 -7.89 6.69
N TRP A 296 2.13 -8.79 5.99
CA TRP A 296 0.86 -9.39 6.39
C TRP A 296 0.88 -10.00 7.80
N ASN A 297 2.01 -10.59 8.20
CA ASN A 297 2.20 -11.19 9.53
C ASN A 297 2.46 -10.15 10.65
N GLN A 298 2.81 -8.90 10.32
CA GLN A 298 3.02 -7.82 11.29
C GLN A 298 1.82 -6.86 11.32
N ASP A 299 1.44 -6.36 10.16
CA ASP A 299 0.34 -5.42 9.95
C ASP A 299 -0.41 -5.76 8.64
N PRO A 300 -1.64 -6.30 8.75
CA PRO A 300 -2.48 -6.60 7.60
C PRO A 300 -3.41 -5.44 7.18
N SER A 301 -3.42 -4.27 7.84
CA SER A 301 -4.30 -3.13 7.50
C SER A 301 -3.61 -1.93 6.88
N GLU A 302 -2.28 -1.91 6.88
CA GLU A 302 -1.47 -0.81 6.34
C GLU A 302 -1.86 -0.40 4.89
N ASP A 303 -1.96 0.91 4.66
CA ASP A 303 -2.34 1.55 3.39
C ASP A 303 -1.44 1.05 2.24
N THR A 304 -2.03 0.74 1.08
CA THR A 304 -1.35 0.19 -0.12
C THR A 304 -0.04 0.91 -0.48
N TRP A 305 0.01 2.24 -0.34
CA TRP A 305 1.18 3.02 -0.74
C TRP A 305 2.40 2.78 0.15
N ILE A 306 2.20 2.38 1.42
CA ILE A 306 3.28 1.94 2.30
C ILE A 306 3.66 0.51 1.96
N ASN A 307 2.68 -0.39 1.86
CA ASN A 307 2.90 -1.81 1.58
C ASN A 307 3.69 -2.02 0.27
N GLU A 308 3.21 -1.48 -0.85
CA GLU A 308 3.89 -1.57 -2.15
C GLU A 308 5.20 -0.75 -2.20
N GLY A 309 5.29 0.33 -1.43
CA GLY A 309 6.50 1.14 -1.31
C GLY A 309 7.65 0.40 -0.62
N LEU A 310 7.33 -0.37 0.42
CA LEU A 310 8.28 -1.21 1.14
C LEU A 310 8.65 -2.46 0.34
N SER A 311 7.73 -3.05 -0.42
CA SER A 311 8.05 -4.13 -1.37
C SER A 311 9.01 -3.69 -2.48
N GLU A 312 8.79 -2.51 -3.09
CA GLU A 312 9.73 -1.94 -4.06
C GLU A 312 11.11 -1.66 -3.43
N LEU A 313 11.16 -1.19 -2.18
CA LEU A 313 12.41 -1.03 -1.42
C LEU A 313 13.08 -2.40 -1.14
N ALA A 314 12.30 -3.46 -0.89
CA ALA A 314 12.82 -4.80 -0.65
C ALA A 314 13.59 -5.36 -1.86
N VAL A 315 13.21 -5.00 -3.08
CA VAL A 315 13.97 -5.30 -4.31
C VAL A 315 15.38 -4.68 -4.28
N ALA A 316 15.52 -3.47 -3.75
CA ALA A 316 16.81 -2.81 -3.58
C ALA A 316 17.61 -3.40 -2.41
N VAL A 317 16.98 -3.70 -1.28
CA VAL A 317 17.58 -4.40 -0.12
C VAL A 317 18.13 -5.78 -0.51
N ALA A 318 17.41 -6.52 -1.35
CA ALA A 318 17.87 -7.79 -1.94
C ALA A 318 19.06 -7.61 -2.91
N GLY A 319 19.39 -6.39 -3.32
CA GLY A 319 20.54 -6.04 -4.15
C GLY A 319 20.26 -5.91 -5.64
N TYR A 320 18.98 -5.75 -6.05
CA TYR A 320 18.60 -5.70 -7.46
C TYR A 320 18.26 -4.28 -7.97
N GLY A 321 18.29 -3.26 -7.11
CA GLY A 321 18.17 -1.84 -7.46
C GLY A 321 16.74 -1.35 -7.80
N ALA A 322 16.54 -0.03 -7.70
CA ALA A 322 15.25 0.65 -7.76
C ALA A 322 14.97 1.27 -9.15
N ASN A 323 14.43 0.48 -10.09
CA ASN A 323 14.19 0.96 -11.46
C ASN A 323 12.88 1.78 -11.60
N SER A 324 11.89 1.54 -10.74
CA SER A 324 10.54 2.13 -10.76
C SER A 324 10.55 3.65 -10.59
N ILE A 325 11.44 4.19 -9.75
CA ILE A 325 11.58 5.64 -9.43
C ILE A 325 11.69 6.53 -10.68
N HIS A 326 12.30 6.03 -11.76
CA HIS A 326 12.49 6.78 -13.00
C HIS A 326 11.17 7.13 -13.69
N ARG A 327 10.12 6.32 -13.53
CA ARG A 327 8.77 6.62 -14.06
C ARG A 327 8.18 7.82 -13.34
N PHE A 328 8.26 7.85 -12.01
CA PHE A 328 7.82 8.96 -11.17
C PHE A 328 8.59 10.26 -11.46
N LEU A 329 9.92 10.22 -11.45
CA LEU A 329 10.77 11.39 -11.72
C LEU A 329 10.52 12.02 -13.12
N GLN A 330 10.06 11.22 -14.08
CA GLN A 330 9.67 11.65 -15.44
C GLN A 330 8.16 11.84 -15.64
N SER A 331 7.34 11.70 -14.59
CA SER A 331 5.89 11.88 -14.63
C SER A 331 5.45 13.35 -14.47
N GLY A 332 4.14 13.60 -14.45
CA GLY A 332 3.57 14.85 -13.93
C GLY A 332 3.35 14.74 -12.42
N PRO A 333 2.67 15.73 -11.80
CA PRO A 333 2.25 15.63 -10.40
C PRO A 333 1.46 14.32 -10.16
N THR A 334 2.06 13.42 -9.39
CA THR A 334 1.55 12.09 -9.04
C THR A 334 1.39 12.03 -7.53
N SER A 335 0.27 11.49 -7.04
CA SER A 335 0.06 11.33 -5.61
C SER A 335 0.93 10.21 -5.05
N LEU A 336 1.58 10.46 -3.91
CA LEU A 336 2.24 9.43 -3.11
C LEU A 336 1.22 8.51 -2.43
N VAL A 337 0.16 9.10 -1.86
CA VAL A 337 -0.81 8.42 -0.96
C VAL A 337 -2.07 7.95 -1.69
N ASN A 338 -2.65 8.79 -2.55
CA ASN A 338 -3.93 8.46 -3.21
C ASN A 338 -3.68 7.70 -4.52
N TRP A 339 -3.68 6.37 -4.44
CA TRP A 339 -3.50 5.51 -5.60
C TRP A 339 -4.78 5.42 -6.44
N PRO A 340 -4.68 5.27 -7.77
CA PRO A 340 -5.85 5.12 -8.62
C PRO A 340 -6.44 3.71 -8.49
N VAL A 341 -7.78 3.63 -8.39
CA VAL A 341 -8.53 2.34 -8.39
C VAL A 341 -8.33 1.53 -9.68
N ASN A 342 -7.72 2.10 -10.73
CA ASN A 342 -7.33 1.36 -11.92
C ASN A 342 -5.82 1.03 -11.90
N PRO A 343 -5.40 -0.24 -11.73
CA PRO A 343 -3.99 -0.63 -11.60
C PRO A 343 -3.12 -0.21 -12.79
N GLY A 344 -3.70 -0.09 -14.00
CA GLY A 344 -3.00 0.39 -15.19
C GLY A 344 -2.51 1.84 -15.11
N GLN A 345 -2.91 2.58 -14.06
CA GLN A 345 -2.49 3.96 -13.79
C GLN A 345 -1.51 4.06 -12.61
N SER A 346 -1.31 3.00 -11.82
CA SER A 346 -0.52 3.01 -10.58
C SER A 346 1.00 3.01 -10.79
N LEU A 347 1.50 2.77 -12.01
CA LEU A 347 2.95 2.67 -12.30
C LEU A 347 3.79 3.89 -11.88
N ASN A 348 3.21 5.08 -11.82
CA ASN A 348 3.91 6.26 -11.30
C ASN A 348 3.89 6.29 -9.76
N SER A 349 2.84 5.76 -9.14
CA SER A 349 2.67 5.67 -7.68
C SER A 349 3.66 4.69 -7.06
N TYR A 350 3.89 3.51 -7.69
CA TYR A 350 5.00 2.61 -7.33
C TYR A 350 6.35 3.34 -7.28
N GLY A 351 6.65 4.11 -8.33
CA GLY A 351 7.89 4.90 -8.39
C GLY A 351 7.96 6.03 -7.34
N ALA A 352 6.81 6.61 -6.96
CA ALA A 352 6.72 7.64 -5.92
C ALA A 352 6.95 7.03 -4.53
N ALA A 353 6.25 5.94 -4.21
CA ALA A 353 6.36 5.23 -2.94
C ALA A 353 7.77 4.63 -2.77
N SER A 354 8.28 3.92 -3.77
CA SER A 354 9.66 3.40 -3.78
C SER A 354 10.67 4.50 -3.44
N LEU A 355 10.60 5.65 -4.12
CA LEU A 355 11.54 6.76 -3.87
C LEU A 355 11.34 7.40 -2.50
N PHE A 356 10.11 7.48 -1.99
CA PHE A 356 9.83 7.96 -0.63
C PHE A 356 10.41 7.03 0.43
N PHE A 357 10.26 5.70 0.30
CA PHE A 357 10.82 4.76 1.27
C PHE A 357 12.32 4.59 1.19
N HIS A 358 12.92 4.77 0.00
CA HIS A 358 14.36 4.95 -0.12
C HIS A 358 14.86 6.17 0.69
N TYR A 359 14.21 7.32 0.56
CA TYR A 359 14.52 8.53 1.32
C TYR A 359 14.29 8.35 2.83
N LEU A 360 13.15 7.78 3.22
CA LEU A 360 12.80 7.53 4.61
C LEU A 360 13.81 6.58 5.28
N ALA A 361 14.18 5.49 4.61
CA ALA A 361 15.17 4.53 5.09
C ALA A 361 16.56 5.17 5.27
N GLU A 362 17.00 6.01 4.33
CA GLU A 362 18.32 6.65 4.38
C GLU A 362 18.42 7.71 5.48
N HIS A 363 17.41 8.58 5.61
CA HIS A 363 17.49 9.76 6.50
C HIS A 363 16.88 9.53 7.88
N TYR A 364 15.94 8.58 8.02
CA TYR A 364 15.17 8.36 9.25
C TYR A 364 15.12 6.90 9.71
N GLY A 365 15.50 5.94 8.87
CA GLY A 365 15.55 4.52 9.22
C GLY A 365 16.59 4.20 10.30
N PRO A 366 16.27 3.35 11.29
CA PRO A 366 17.25 2.92 12.28
C PRO A 366 18.20 1.86 11.68
N PRO A 367 19.43 1.69 12.23
CA PRO A 367 20.42 0.72 11.72
C PRO A 367 19.92 -0.74 11.65
N GLU A 368 18.90 -1.09 12.43
CA GLU A 368 18.29 -2.42 12.50
C GLU A 368 17.25 -2.71 11.39
N GLY A 369 16.98 -1.74 10.51
CA GLY A 369 16.02 -1.83 9.40
C GLY A 369 14.64 -1.25 9.71
N LEU A 370 13.70 -1.40 8.77
CA LEU A 370 12.34 -0.83 8.87
C LEU A 370 11.33 -1.72 9.63
N LYS A 371 11.79 -2.74 10.37
CA LYS A 371 10.93 -3.61 11.21
C LYS A 371 9.97 -2.85 12.12
N LEU A 372 10.39 -1.70 12.65
CA LEU A 372 9.55 -0.88 13.52
C LEU A 372 8.38 -0.27 12.74
N LEU A 373 8.62 0.21 11.51
CA LEU A 373 7.57 0.72 10.63
C LEU A 373 6.59 -0.39 10.25
N VAL A 374 7.10 -1.54 9.78
CA VAL A 374 6.27 -2.70 9.37
C VAL A 374 5.42 -3.28 10.51
N ALA A 375 5.75 -2.98 11.77
CA ALA A 375 4.99 -3.39 12.95
C ALA A 375 4.33 -2.21 13.70
N THR A 376 4.16 -1.05 13.03
CA THR A 376 3.45 0.12 13.58
C THR A 376 1.98 0.02 13.21
N PRO A 377 1.06 -0.23 14.16
CA PRO A 377 -0.35 -0.57 13.90
C PRO A 377 -1.23 0.66 13.60
N GLU A 378 -0.63 1.73 13.06
CA GLU A 378 -1.31 2.95 12.63
C GLU A 378 -1.11 3.04 11.12
N ASP A 379 -2.17 3.18 10.32
CA ASP A 379 -2.02 3.12 8.86
C ASP A 379 -1.58 4.46 8.24
N GLY A 380 -0.87 4.38 7.12
CA GLY A 380 -0.58 5.47 6.21
C GLY A 380 0.21 6.62 6.86
N VAL A 381 -0.31 7.84 6.73
CA VAL A 381 0.34 9.04 7.28
C VAL A 381 0.47 8.98 8.81
N ALA A 382 -0.50 8.35 9.50
CA ALA A 382 -0.44 8.16 10.95
C ALA A 382 0.67 7.16 11.32
N GLY A 383 0.83 6.08 10.54
CA GLY A 383 1.92 5.12 10.67
C GLY A 383 3.30 5.74 10.53
N ILE A 384 3.50 6.60 9.52
CA ILE A 384 4.76 7.34 9.37
C ILE A 384 5.03 8.25 10.56
N ASP A 385 4.03 9.01 11.04
CA ASP A 385 4.19 9.88 12.21
C ASP A 385 4.51 9.08 13.49
N ALA A 386 3.84 7.95 13.70
CA ALA A 386 4.07 7.05 14.83
C ALA A 386 5.47 6.40 14.75
N PHE A 387 5.88 5.90 13.59
CA PHE A 387 7.23 5.36 13.33
C PHE A 387 8.34 6.40 13.59
N LEU A 388 8.16 7.64 13.09
CA LEU A 388 9.12 8.72 13.29
C LEU A 388 9.26 9.06 14.78
N GLN A 389 8.13 9.18 15.49
CA GLN A 389 8.11 9.43 16.94
C GLN A 389 8.76 8.28 17.72
N ALA A 390 8.43 7.02 17.41
CA ALA A 390 8.97 5.83 18.06
C ALA A 390 10.48 5.66 17.80
N SER A 391 10.96 6.07 16.63
CA SER A 391 12.38 6.14 16.28
C SER A 391 13.13 7.31 16.93
N GLY A 392 12.45 8.16 17.70
CA GLY A 392 13.06 9.29 18.42
C GLY A 392 13.25 10.56 17.58
N HIS A 393 12.65 10.63 16.39
CA HIS A 393 12.66 11.84 15.56
C HIS A 393 11.63 12.86 16.05
N SER A 394 11.87 14.13 15.74
CA SER A 394 10.98 15.27 16.09
C SER A 394 10.34 15.93 14.87
N VAL A 395 10.32 15.20 13.75
CA VAL A 395 9.69 15.58 12.48
C VAL A 395 8.42 14.77 12.26
N THR A 396 7.51 15.33 11.46
CA THR A 396 6.30 14.64 10.98
C THR A 396 6.45 14.15 9.53
N PHE A 397 5.54 13.32 9.05
CA PHE A 397 5.37 13.02 7.62
C PHE A 397 5.36 14.30 6.77
N ARG A 398 4.74 15.39 7.24
CA ARG A 398 4.70 16.67 6.52
C ARG A 398 6.09 17.30 6.37
N ASP A 399 6.95 17.15 7.37
CA ASP A 399 8.35 17.61 7.33
C ASP A 399 9.21 16.73 6.42
N VAL A 400 9.07 15.40 6.54
CA VAL A 400 9.77 14.44 5.67
C VAL A 400 9.37 14.67 4.20
N PHE A 401 8.08 14.82 3.92
CA PHE A 401 7.55 15.09 2.58
C PHE A 401 8.01 16.46 2.03
N ARG A 402 8.09 17.51 2.87
CA ARG A 402 8.68 18.82 2.50
C ARG A 402 10.11 18.68 2.02
N ASP A 403 10.92 17.87 2.69
CA ASP A 403 12.35 17.77 2.37
C ASP A 403 12.60 16.76 1.22
N TRP A 404 11.82 15.68 1.17
CA TRP A 404 11.80 14.70 0.08
C TRP A 404 11.51 15.33 -1.29
N ILE A 405 10.50 16.21 -1.40
CA ILE A 405 10.19 16.87 -2.68
C ILE A 405 11.30 17.83 -3.14
N VAL A 406 12.19 18.26 -2.26
CA VAL A 406 13.38 19.04 -2.63
C VAL A 406 14.55 18.13 -2.97
N ALA A 407 14.76 17.05 -2.21
CA ALA A 407 15.75 16.01 -2.49
C ALA A 407 15.58 15.44 -3.91
N ASN A 408 14.34 15.13 -4.29
CA ASN A 408 13.96 14.63 -5.62
C ASN A 408 14.40 15.53 -6.79
N PHE A 409 14.60 16.83 -6.54
CA PHE A 409 15.00 17.80 -7.57
C PHE A 409 16.49 18.17 -7.51
N LEU A 410 17.08 18.28 -6.31
CA LEU A 410 18.45 18.75 -6.13
C LEU A 410 19.52 17.66 -6.11
N ASP A 411 19.19 16.49 -5.56
CA ASP A 411 20.11 15.37 -5.32
C ASP A 411 21.52 15.78 -4.84
N GLN A 412 21.58 16.45 -3.69
CA GLN A 412 22.83 16.95 -3.12
C GLN A 412 23.72 15.81 -2.63
N ASP A 413 25.05 15.92 -2.79
CA ASP A 413 26.03 14.97 -2.23
C ASP A 413 25.82 14.61 -0.74
N LYS A 414 25.18 15.51 0.06
CA LYS A 414 25.05 15.40 1.52
C LYS A 414 23.83 16.11 2.07
N GLY A 415 23.31 15.59 3.18
CA GLY A 415 22.25 16.21 3.98
C GLY A 415 20.85 15.84 3.48
N VAL A 416 19.83 16.48 4.05
CA VAL A 416 18.41 16.10 3.84
C VAL A 416 17.87 16.30 2.42
N TYR A 417 18.67 16.81 1.49
CA TYR A 417 18.29 17.04 0.08
C TYR A 417 19.08 16.14 -0.89
N GLY A 418 19.59 15.00 -0.43
CA GLY A 418 20.42 14.08 -1.19
C GLY A 418 20.02 12.62 -1.07
N TYR A 419 20.55 11.81 -1.98
CA TYR A 419 20.54 10.35 -1.91
C TYR A 419 21.97 9.81 -1.98
N SER A 420 22.28 8.80 -1.17
CA SER A 420 23.62 8.22 -1.07
C SER A 420 23.94 7.20 -2.17
N GLU A 421 22.93 6.48 -2.65
CA GLU A 421 23.04 5.33 -3.57
C GLU A 421 22.14 5.46 -4.82
N LEU A 422 21.39 6.57 -4.95
CA LEU A 422 20.53 6.86 -6.11
C LEU A 422 21.03 8.12 -6.84
N ASP A 423 20.73 8.21 -8.13
CA ASP A 423 20.91 9.40 -8.98
C ASP A 423 19.49 9.84 -9.40
N VAL A 424 19.03 11.00 -8.91
CA VAL A 424 17.65 11.47 -9.09
C VAL A 424 17.58 12.89 -9.66
N GLY A 425 16.53 13.14 -10.43
CA GLY A 425 16.31 14.44 -11.05
C GLY A 425 14.87 14.62 -11.51
N ALA A 426 14.05 15.21 -10.65
CA ALA A 426 12.65 15.47 -10.91
C ALA A 426 12.46 16.48 -12.05
N ARG A 427 11.64 16.12 -13.03
CA ARG A 427 11.48 16.92 -14.25
C ARG A 427 10.56 18.13 -14.06
N VAL A 428 11.10 19.32 -14.31
CA VAL A 428 10.30 20.54 -14.51
C VAL A 428 9.46 20.42 -15.78
N ARG A 429 8.18 20.78 -15.68
CA ARG A 429 7.21 20.76 -16.80
C ARG A 429 6.46 22.07 -16.99
N LYS A 430 6.55 23.00 -16.04
CA LYS A 430 5.87 24.29 -16.03
C LYS A 430 6.90 25.41 -15.99
N PHE A 431 6.62 26.48 -16.73
CA PHE A 431 7.53 27.61 -16.87
C PHE A 431 6.73 28.92 -16.81
N ILE A 432 7.26 29.92 -16.11
CA ILE A 432 6.73 31.29 -16.07
C ILE A 432 7.81 32.20 -16.64
N ASP A 433 7.57 32.70 -17.85
CA ASP A 433 8.52 33.50 -18.65
C ASP A 433 8.27 35.02 -18.59
N ARG A 434 7.22 35.44 -17.88
CA ARG A 434 6.72 36.82 -17.80
C ARG A 434 5.99 37.10 -16.49
N PHE A 435 6.00 38.35 -16.07
CA PHE A 435 5.21 38.81 -14.92
C PHE A 435 3.71 38.67 -15.16
N GLY A 436 2.98 38.23 -14.14
CA GLY A 436 1.55 37.92 -14.22
C GLY A 436 1.14 36.83 -13.24
N ASP A 437 -0.07 36.33 -13.42
CA ASP A 437 -0.61 35.19 -12.69
C ASP A 437 -0.43 33.90 -13.50
N PHE A 438 -0.09 32.82 -12.81
CA PHE A 438 -0.03 31.45 -13.30
C PHE A 438 -0.94 30.59 -12.43
N GLU A 439 -1.89 29.91 -13.05
CA GLU A 439 -2.85 29.02 -12.38
C GLU A 439 -2.52 27.56 -12.71
N SER A 440 -2.63 26.68 -11.72
CA SER A 440 -2.45 25.24 -11.90
C SER A 440 -3.28 24.45 -10.88
N GLU A 441 -3.36 23.15 -11.09
CA GLU A 441 -4.13 22.22 -10.27
C GLU A 441 -3.40 20.87 -10.22
N ILE A 442 -3.25 20.32 -9.02
CA ILE A 442 -2.43 19.12 -8.76
C ILE A 442 -3.14 18.14 -7.80
N PRO A 443 -2.89 16.82 -7.90
CA PRO A 443 -3.42 15.85 -6.92
C PRO A 443 -2.93 16.14 -5.49
N GLN A 444 -3.68 15.66 -4.48
CA GLN A 444 -3.16 15.65 -3.10
C GLN A 444 -1.93 14.75 -2.98
N TYR A 445 -1.08 15.04 -2.00
CA TYR A 445 0.18 14.34 -1.73
C TYR A 445 1.08 14.23 -2.99
N SER A 446 1.03 15.26 -3.83
CA SER A 446 1.85 15.39 -5.05
C SER A 446 2.59 16.73 -5.08
N VAL A 447 3.57 16.83 -5.98
CA VAL A 447 4.40 18.02 -6.17
C VAL A 447 4.43 18.46 -7.64
N GLU A 448 4.45 19.77 -7.85
CA GLU A 448 4.72 20.42 -9.12
C GLU A 448 5.92 21.38 -9.02
N TYR A 449 6.82 21.28 -9.99
CA TYR A 449 8.01 22.12 -10.14
C TYR A 449 7.77 23.15 -11.26
N VAL A 450 7.75 24.43 -10.90
CA VAL A 450 7.49 25.57 -11.78
C VAL A 450 8.73 26.44 -11.87
N GLU A 451 9.38 26.49 -13.04
CA GLU A 451 10.61 27.27 -13.22
C GLU A 451 10.32 28.69 -13.71
N LEU A 452 10.91 29.68 -13.03
CA LEU A 452 10.81 31.09 -13.38
C LEU A 452 11.94 31.43 -14.35
N THR A 453 11.59 31.58 -15.63
CA THR A 453 12.55 31.80 -16.73
C THR A 453 12.49 33.24 -17.23
N SER A 454 13.59 33.76 -17.77
CA SER A 454 13.65 35.09 -18.42
C SER A 454 13.26 36.32 -17.57
N LEU A 455 12.94 36.15 -16.28
CA LEU A 455 12.70 37.24 -15.33
C LEU A 455 14.02 37.74 -14.75
N THR A 456 14.23 39.05 -14.75
CA THR A 456 15.48 39.69 -14.28
C THR A 456 15.20 40.72 -13.18
N GLY A 457 16.21 40.95 -12.33
CA GLY A 457 16.08 41.79 -11.14
C GLY A 457 15.41 41.06 -9.96
N PRO A 458 15.15 41.77 -8.85
CA PRO A 458 14.46 41.20 -7.70
C PRO A 458 12.97 41.01 -7.98
N LEU A 459 12.39 39.95 -7.44
CA LEU A 459 11.01 39.52 -7.70
C LEU A 459 10.19 39.51 -6.40
N SER A 460 8.92 39.86 -6.49
CA SER A 460 7.90 39.41 -5.52
C SER A 460 7.19 38.20 -6.11
N LEU A 461 7.22 37.09 -5.36
CA LEU A 461 6.47 35.89 -5.63
C LEU A 461 5.35 35.77 -4.60
N ARG A 462 4.10 35.77 -5.03
CA ARG A 462 2.93 35.56 -4.17
C ARG A 462 2.22 34.26 -4.52
N PHE A 463 1.87 33.48 -3.51
CA PHE A 463 1.08 32.27 -3.63
C PHE A 463 -0.34 32.49 -3.10
N ARG A 464 -1.33 31.85 -3.73
CA ARG A 464 -2.69 31.66 -3.20
C ARG A 464 -3.17 30.25 -3.55
N GLY A 465 -3.42 29.43 -2.55
CA GLY A 465 -4.11 28.15 -2.70
C GLY A 465 -5.54 28.23 -2.18
N GLN A 466 -6.40 27.29 -2.58
CA GLN A 466 -7.68 27.08 -1.88
C GLN A 466 -7.43 26.65 -0.42
N SER A 467 -8.22 27.12 0.55
CA SER A 467 -8.11 26.74 1.97
C SER A 467 -9.08 25.64 2.40
N VAL A 468 -10.04 25.30 1.54
CA VAL A 468 -11.04 24.26 1.71
C VAL A 468 -11.13 23.47 0.41
N ASN A 469 -11.21 22.15 0.51
CA ASN A 469 -11.52 21.26 -0.60
C ASN A 469 -12.77 20.41 -0.26
N THR A 470 -13.34 19.76 -1.27
CA THR A 470 -14.38 18.73 -1.07
C THR A 470 -13.74 17.40 -0.67
N LEU A 471 -14.37 16.66 0.24
CA LEU A 471 -13.96 15.29 0.61
C LEU A 471 -14.27 14.29 -0.51
N LEU A 472 -15.49 14.38 -1.03
CA LEU A 472 -16.12 13.45 -1.96
C LEU A 472 -16.44 14.15 -3.29
N PRO A 473 -16.30 13.48 -4.45
CA PRO A 473 -16.65 14.00 -5.77
C PRO A 473 -18.17 14.03 -6.03
N VAL A 474 -18.99 14.36 -5.01
CA VAL A 474 -20.44 14.41 -5.12
C VAL A 474 -21.02 15.61 -4.36
N ASP A 475 -22.02 16.26 -4.95
CA ASP A 475 -22.74 17.35 -4.30
C ASP A 475 -23.69 16.81 -3.21
N LEU A 476 -23.57 17.34 -2.00
CA LEU A 476 -24.49 17.04 -0.89
C LEU A 476 -25.69 18.00 -0.86
N GLY A 477 -25.64 19.11 -1.59
CA GLY A 477 -26.61 20.19 -1.52
C GLY A 477 -26.63 20.84 -0.13
N SER A 478 -27.83 21.00 0.43
CA SER A 478 -28.01 21.51 1.81
C SER A 478 -28.12 20.40 2.86
N GLN A 479 -27.70 19.18 2.53
CA GLN A 479 -27.78 18.01 3.41
C GLN A 479 -26.38 17.56 3.82
N ASN A 480 -26.31 16.87 4.95
CA ASN A 480 -25.11 16.15 5.37
C ASN A 480 -25.28 14.68 5.01
N CYS A 481 -24.19 13.92 4.94
CA CYS A 481 -24.27 12.47 4.77
C CYS A 481 -23.31 11.76 5.74
N TRP A 482 -23.65 10.51 6.07
CA TRP A 482 -22.79 9.60 6.80
C TRP A 482 -21.83 8.94 5.81
N TRP A 483 -20.59 9.41 5.78
CA TRP A 483 -19.53 8.85 4.96
C TRP A 483 -18.91 7.63 5.66
N SER A 484 -18.63 6.57 4.91
CA SER A 484 -18.10 5.30 5.44
C SER A 484 -16.68 5.36 5.98
N ASN A 485 -15.96 6.47 5.76
CA ASN A 485 -14.51 6.49 5.74
C ASN A 485 -13.93 5.69 4.55
N ALA A 486 -12.60 5.72 4.41
CA ALA A 486 -11.83 4.95 3.45
C ALA A 486 -10.46 4.59 4.04
N GLY A 487 -10.09 3.32 3.98
CA GLY A 487 -8.77 2.72 4.26
C GLY A 487 -8.71 1.36 3.57
N ASP A 488 -7.57 0.70 3.57
CA ASP A 488 -7.46 -0.69 3.10
C ASP A 488 -7.70 -1.64 4.30
N ASN A 489 -8.20 -2.86 4.05
CA ASN A 489 -8.63 -3.87 5.03
C ASN A 489 -9.55 -3.35 6.17
N ILE A 490 -10.52 -2.47 5.88
CA ILE A 490 -11.38 -1.83 6.89
C ILE A 490 -12.76 -2.48 7.02
N ASN A 491 -13.37 -2.32 8.19
CA ASN A 491 -14.74 -2.71 8.52
C ASN A 491 -15.47 -1.56 9.25
N SER A 492 -15.99 -0.61 8.47
CA SER A 492 -16.75 0.52 9.00
C SER A 492 -18.24 0.21 9.07
N THR A 493 -18.90 0.54 10.18
CA THR A 493 -20.32 0.27 10.41
C THR A 493 -21.09 1.50 10.90
N LEU A 494 -22.37 1.57 10.53
CA LEU A 494 -23.32 2.58 10.99
C LEU A 494 -24.58 1.85 11.48
N THR A 495 -24.67 1.65 12.80
CA THR A 495 -25.67 0.77 13.43
C THR A 495 -26.77 1.58 14.11
N ARG A 496 -28.00 1.03 14.18
CA ARG A 496 -29.13 1.63 14.88
C ARG A 496 -30.16 0.59 15.32
N THR A 497 -30.73 0.77 16.51
CA THR A 497 -31.93 0.02 16.94
C THR A 497 -33.20 0.67 16.35
N LEU A 498 -34.07 -0.15 15.76
CA LEU A 498 -35.36 0.22 15.21
C LEU A 498 -36.48 -0.43 16.03
N ASP A 499 -37.39 0.38 16.56
CA ASP A 499 -38.64 -0.11 17.15
C ASP A 499 -39.73 -0.13 16.08
N LEU A 500 -40.13 -1.34 15.66
CA LEU A 500 -41.20 -1.58 14.69
C LEU A 500 -42.43 -2.22 15.37
N ARG A 501 -42.52 -2.22 16.71
CA ARG A 501 -43.59 -2.91 17.46
C ARG A 501 -44.99 -2.40 17.17
N ASP A 502 -45.13 -1.10 16.97
CA ASP A 502 -46.41 -0.42 16.72
C ASP A 502 -46.76 -0.31 15.22
N LEU A 503 -46.04 -1.02 14.35
CA LEU A 503 -46.22 -1.00 12.90
C LEU A 503 -46.69 -2.37 12.37
N ASP A 504 -47.69 -2.36 11.48
CA ASP A 504 -48.13 -3.54 10.70
C ASP A 504 -47.30 -3.74 9.41
N ARG A 505 -46.57 -2.69 8.97
CA ARG A 505 -45.64 -2.70 7.84
C ARG A 505 -44.53 -1.70 8.08
N ALA A 506 -43.35 -1.92 7.49
CA ALA A 506 -42.25 -0.96 7.56
C ALA A 506 -41.51 -0.96 6.23
N THR A 507 -41.30 0.22 5.63
CA THR A 507 -40.42 0.40 4.46
C THR A 507 -39.29 1.35 4.81
N LEU A 508 -38.04 0.90 4.66
CA LEU A 508 -36.85 1.71 4.83
C LEU A 508 -36.54 2.44 3.52
N ASN A 509 -36.48 3.76 3.56
CA ASN A 509 -35.97 4.59 2.47
C ASN A 509 -34.63 5.22 2.85
N TYR A 510 -33.72 5.34 1.88
CA TYR A 510 -32.48 6.09 2.01
C TYR A 510 -31.96 6.53 0.64
N GLN A 511 -31.00 7.46 0.66
CA GLN A 511 -30.16 7.73 -0.49
C GLN A 511 -28.73 7.25 -0.22
N VAL A 512 -28.13 6.62 -1.22
CA VAL A 512 -26.75 6.17 -1.20
C VAL A 512 -26.02 6.69 -2.43
N TRP A 513 -24.77 7.09 -2.24
CA TRP A 513 -23.78 7.30 -3.29
C TRP A 513 -22.52 6.53 -2.88
N TYR A 514 -21.83 5.92 -3.82
CA TYR A 514 -20.61 5.16 -3.57
C TYR A 514 -19.67 5.16 -4.78
N ASN A 515 -18.37 5.08 -4.50
CA ASN A 515 -17.30 4.78 -5.45
C ASN A 515 -16.26 3.92 -4.70
N LEU A 516 -16.29 2.62 -4.98
CA LEU A 516 -15.61 1.52 -4.30
C LEU A 516 -14.76 0.75 -5.33
N GLU A 517 -13.83 -0.11 -4.90
CA GLU A 517 -13.22 -1.07 -5.83
C GLU A 517 -14.27 -2.06 -6.36
N ALA A 518 -14.32 -2.28 -7.67
CA ALA A 518 -15.35 -3.12 -8.28
C ALA A 518 -15.03 -4.62 -8.07
N GLN A 519 -15.97 -5.33 -7.42
CA GLN A 519 -15.96 -6.75 -7.11
C GLN A 519 -14.95 -7.21 -6.03
N TRP A 520 -14.26 -6.28 -5.37
CA TRP A 520 -13.32 -6.51 -4.26
C TRP A 520 -13.84 -5.87 -2.96
N ASP A 521 -14.06 -4.55 -2.98
CA ASP A 521 -14.80 -3.79 -1.96
C ASP A 521 -16.31 -4.07 -2.01
N TYR A 522 -16.95 -4.19 -0.83
CA TYR A 522 -18.41 -4.30 -0.72
C TYR A 522 -19.01 -3.50 0.44
N ALA A 523 -20.17 -2.90 0.19
CA ALA A 523 -20.99 -2.31 1.24
C ALA A 523 -22.38 -2.96 1.32
N TYR A 524 -22.86 -3.21 2.53
CA TYR A 524 -24.04 -4.00 2.82
C TYR A 524 -25.11 -3.19 3.58
N LEU A 525 -26.37 -3.53 3.33
CA LEU A 525 -27.49 -3.21 4.21
C LEU A 525 -27.86 -4.48 4.98
N GLU A 526 -27.98 -4.38 6.30
CA GLU A 526 -28.09 -5.55 7.16
C GLU A 526 -29.10 -5.35 8.27
N ILE A 527 -29.72 -6.46 8.70
CA ILE A 527 -30.67 -6.46 9.81
C ILE A 527 -30.38 -7.61 10.79
N SER A 528 -30.53 -7.34 12.09
CA SER A 528 -30.38 -8.35 13.14
C SER A 528 -31.61 -8.39 14.04
N THR A 529 -32.04 -9.62 14.34
CA THR A 529 -33.15 -9.93 15.25
C THR A 529 -32.68 -10.53 16.58
N ASN A 530 -31.36 -10.54 16.84
CA ASN A 530 -30.74 -11.20 18.00
C ASN A 530 -29.67 -10.33 18.69
N ASP A 531 -29.94 -9.03 18.80
CA ASP A 531 -29.06 -8.02 19.41
C ASP A 531 -27.71 -7.82 18.69
N GLY A 532 -27.64 -8.10 17.38
CA GLY A 532 -26.42 -7.94 16.57
C GLY A 532 -25.43 -9.09 16.70
N ARG A 533 -25.87 -10.29 17.12
CA ARG A 533 -25.01 -11.48 17.20
C ARG A 533 -24.76 -12.14 15.85
N THR A 534 -25.74 -12.07 14.96
CA THR A 534 -25.66 -12.39 13.52
C THR A 534 -26.53 -11.39 12.77
N TRP A 535 -26.28 -11.25 11.46
CA TRP A 535 -26.94 -10.28 10.61
C TRP A 535 -27.37 -10.92 9.30
N ASP A 536 -28.60 -10.65 8.88
CA ASP A 536 -29.12 -11.01 7.58
C ASP A 536 -28.81 -9.85 6.60
N ILE A 537 -28.03 -10.12 5.54
CA ILE A 537 -27.80 -9.14 4.46
C ILE A 537 -29.09 -8.98 3.65
N LEU A 538 -29.52 -7.74 3.47
CA LEU A 538 -30.72 -7.37 2.72
C LEU A 538 -30.35 -7.00 1.28
N GLU A 539 -30.80 -7.81 0.33
CA GLU A 539 -30.69 -7.50 -1.11
C GLU A 539 -31.50 -6.23 -1.45
N THR A 540 -30.90 -5.37 -2.26
CA THR A 540 -31.50 -4.10 -2.73
C THR A 540 -31.46 -4.04 -4.25
N PRO A 541 -32.27 -3.18 -4.90
CA PRO A 541 -32.27 -3.00 -6.35
C PRO A 541 -30.90 -2.73 -7.01
N ASN A 542 -29.88 -2.24 -6.29
CA ASN A 542 -28.57 -1.90 -6.85
C ASN A 542 -27.39 -2.63 -6.16
N THR A 543 -27.65 -3.64 -5.32
CA THR A 543 -26.59 -4.56 -4.84
C THR A 543 -26.31 -5.65 -5.87
N SER A 544 -25.04 -6.04 -6.04
CA SER A 544 -24.62 -7.18 -6.85
C SER A 544 -24.43 -8.44 -5.99
N PRO A 545 -24.93 -9.63 -6.42
CA PRO A 545 -24.62 -10.90 -5.78
C PRO A 545 -23.33 -11.54 -6.30
N GLU A 546 -22.58 -10.85 -7.17
CA GLU A 546 -21.32 -11.35 -7.72
C GLU A 546 -20.26 -11.45 -6.64
N ASN A 547 -19.50 -12.55 -6.66
CA ASN A 547 -18.36 -12.76 -5.79
C ASN A 547 -17.26 -13.54 -6.54
N PRO A 548 -16.62 -12.94 -7.56
CA PRO A 548 -15.73 -13.65 -8.47
C PRO A 548 -14.47 -14.20 -7.78
N VAL A 549 -14.00 -13.52 -6.73
CA VAL A 549 -12.71 -13.75 -6.06
C VAL A 549 -12.82 -14.18 -4.60
N GLY A 550 -14.03 -14.24 -4.04
CA GLY A 550 -14.29 -14.75 -2.68
C GLY A 550 -14.45 -13.70 -1.57
N ASN A 551 -14.25 -12.39 -1.85
CA ASN A 551 -14.32 -11.32 -0.85
C ASN A 551 -15.74 -10.90 -0.42
N SER A 552 -16.79 -11.24 -1.17
CA SER A 552 -18.18 -10.90 -0.78
C SER A 552 -18.83 -11.91 0.18
N TYR A 553 -19.60 -11.38 1.13
CA TYR A 553 -20.42 -12.16 2.08
C TYR A 553 -21.88 -12.32 1.63
N GLY A 554 -22.32 -11.62 0.57
CA GLY A 554 -23.70 -11.60 0.07
C GLY A 554 -23.95 -10.46 -0.93
N PRO A 555 -25.22 -10.18 -1.29
CA PRO A 555 -25.54 -9.06 -2.17
C PRO A 555 -25.07 -7.72 -1.59
N GLY A 556 -24.10 -7.07 -2.25
CA GLY A 556 -23.46 -5.84 -1.78
C GLY A 556 -23.32 -4.77 -2.86
N TYR A 557 -23.26 -3.50 -2.47
CA TYR A 557 -22.86 -2.42 -3.35
C TYR A 557 -21.36 -2.52 -3.63
N THR A 558 -20.97 -2.42 -4.89
CA THR A 558 -19.56 -2.47 -5.33
C THR A 558 -19.38 -1.66 -6.61
N GLY A 559 -18.17 -1.18 -6.89
CA GLY A 559 -17.88 -0.29 -8.03
C GLY A 559 -18.41 1.14 -7.85
N ASP A 560 -18.99 1.74 -8.89
CA ASP A 560 -19.41 3.15 -8.90
C ASP A 560 -20.93 3.31 -9.12
N SER A 561 -21.58 4.06 -8.23
CA SER A 561 -23.01 4.43 -8.27
C SER A 561 -23.37 5.42 -9.39
N LEU A 562 -22.38 6.12 -9.96
CA LEU A 562 -22.51 7.21 -10.95
C LEU A 562 -23.38 8.40 -10.50
N GLY A 563 -23.73 8.48 -9.20
CA GLY A 563 -24.57 9.52 -8.62
C GLY A 563 -25.39 9.05 -7.42
N TRP A 564 -26.28 9.90 -6.93
CA TRP A 564 -27.17 9.54 -5.83
C TRP A 564 -28.27 8.58 -6.28
N ILE A 565 -28.23 7.37 -5.74
CA ILE A 565 -29.28 6.36 -5.84
C ILE A 565 -30.29 6.59 -4.70
N THR A 566 -31.57 6.33 -4.94
CA THR A 566 -32.61 6.30 -3.90
C THR A 566 -33.15 4.88 -3.78
N GLU A 567 -33.11 4.34 -2.57
CA GLU A 567 -33.47 2.96 -2.26
C GLU A 567 -34.73 2.91 -1.40
N SER A 568 -35.48 1.81 -1.55
CA SER A 568 -36.75 1.54 -0.85
C SER A 568 -36.85 0.05 -0.57
N VAL A 569 -36.57 -0.35 0.67
CA VAL A 569 -36.44 -1.75 1.11
C VAL A 569 -37.60 -2.13 2.03
N ASP A 570 -38.29 -3.23 1.72
CA ASP A 570 -39.42 -3.73 2.52
C ASP A 570 -38.91 -4.47 3.77
N LEU A 571 -39.23 -3.94 4.95
CA LEU A 571 -38.92 -4.51 6.26
C LEU A 571 -40.18 -5.09 6.93
N THR A 572 -41.29 -5.28 6.21
CA THR A 572 -42.58 -5.75 6.78
C THR A 572 -42.48 -7.11 7.48
N THR A 573 -41.58 -8.00 7.08
CA THR A 573 -41.28 -9.26 7.79
C THR A 573 -40.81 -9.04 9.24
N TYR A 574 -40.24 -7.87 9.53
CA TYR A 574 -39.72 -7.45 10.83
C TYR A 574 -40.68 -6.50 11.57
N ALA A 575 -41.88 -6.25 11.03
CA ALA A 575 -42.93 -5.52 11.73
C ALA A 575 -43.36 -6.24 13.03
N GLY A 576 -43.86 -5.48 14.00
CA GLY A 576 -44.30 -6.00 15.30
C GLY A 576 -43.18 -6.39 16.29
N ARG A 577 -41.91 -6.05 16.03
CA ARG A 577 -40.79 -6.29 16.96
C ARG A 577 -39.73 -5.18 16.94
N GLU A 578 -38.77 -5.27 17.86
CA GLU A 578 -37.56 -4.46 17.85
C GLU A 578 -36.46 -5.19 17.08
N VAL A 579 -35.68 -4.48 16.27
CA VAL A 579 -34.58 -5.02 15.44
C VAL A 579 -33.40 -4.06 15.44
N ARG A 580 -32.21 -4.52 15.02
CA ARG A 580 -31.08 -3.63 14.70
C ARG A 580 -30.89 -3.57 13.19
N LEU A 581 -30.65 -2.37 12.66
CA LEU A 581 -30.27 -2.11 11.28
C LEU A 581 -28.81 -1.66 11.26
N ARG A 582 -28.04 -2.14 10.28
CA ARG A 582 -26.64 -1.76 10.08
C ARG A 582 -26.39 -1.47 8.60
N PHE A 583 -25.68 -0.39 8.33
CA PHE A 583 -24.93 -0.26 7.08
C PHE A 583 -23.48 -0.61 7.38
N GLN A 584 -22.83 -1.35 6.49
CA GLN A 584 -21.46 -1.81 6.67
C GLN A 584 -20.65 -1.59 5.39
N TYR A 585 -19.38 -1.23 5.51
CA TYR A 585 -18.40 -1.15 4.43
C TYR A 585 -17.21 -2.03 4.79
N VAL A 586 -16.91 -3.01 3.94
CA VAL A 586 -15.76 -3.89 4.06
C VAL A 586 -14.88 -3.71 2.82
N THR A 587 -13.60 -3.46 3.04
CA THR A 587 -12.56 -3.48 2.01
C THR A 587 -11.63 -4.67 2.24
N ASP A 588 -10.91 -5.08 1.21
CA ASP A 588 -9.77 -5.98 1.31
C ASP A 588 -8.44 -5.22 1.37
N ASP A 589 -7.33 -5.94 1.33
CA ASP A 589 -6.00 -5.52 1.77
C ASP A 589 -5.21 -4.62 0.79
N ALA A 590 -5.84 -4.16 -0.30
CA ALA A 590 -5.26 -3.16 -1.20
C ALA A 590 -6.31 -2.39 -2.01
N ILE A 591 -5.98 -1.17 -2.46
CA ILE A 591 -6.67 -0.39 -3.51
C ILE A 591 -8.16 -0.09 -3.24
N ASN A 592 -8.47 0.51 -2.10
CA ASN A 592 -9.82 1.02 -1.84
C ASN A 592 -10.32 2.17 -2.77
N GLY A 593 -11.64 2.34 -2.81
CA GLY A 593 -12.31 3.52 -3.38
C GLY A 593 -12.26 4.78 -2.49
N VAL A 594 -13.17 5.73 -2.74
CA VAL A 594 -13.44 6.86 -1.81
C VAL A 594 -14.55 6.54 -0.79
N GLY A 595 -15.04 5.30 -0.78
CA GLY A 595 -16.10 4.83 0.11
C GLY A 595 -17.52 5.20 -0.37
N LEU A 596 -18.47 5.11 0.56
CA LEU A 596 -19.88 5.48 0.33
C LEU A 596 -20.35 6.61 1.24
N CYS A 597 -21.44 7.27 0.87
CA CYS A 597 -22.14 8.21 1.73
C CYS A 597 -23.66 7.95 1.74
N LEU A 598 -24.25 8.01 2.94
CA LEU A 598 -25.66 7.72 3.19
C LEU A 598 -26.39 8.97 3.70
N ARG A 599 -27.57 9.27 3.15
CA ARG A 599 -28.42 10.37 3.63
C ARG A 599 -29.91 10.05 3.47
N GLN A 600 -30.76 10.92 4.02
CA GLN A 600 -32.23 10.77 3.99
C GLN A 600 -32.72 9.37 4.42
N ILE A 601 -32.14 8.81 5.48
CA ILE A 601 -32.52 7.49 6.00
C ILE A 601 -33.78 7.65 6.87
N PHE A 602 -34.88 6.97 6.53
CA PHE A 602 -36.14 7.01 7.31
C PHE A 602 -37.01 5.75 7.09
N ILE A 603 -37.94 5.50 8.02
CA ILE A 603 -39.02 4.53 7.84
C ILE A 603 -40.23 5.28 7.29
N LEU A 604 -40.73 4.87 6.12
CA LEU A 604 -41.80 5.56 5.39
C LEU A 604 -43.07 5.77 6.25
N GLU A 605 -43.51 4.73 6.94
CA GLU A 605 -44.67 4.74 7.85
C GLU A 605 -44.50 5.68 9.05
N SER A 606 -43.26 5.88 9.50
CA SER A 606 -42.92 6.75 10.64
C SER A 606 -42.58 8.19 10.23
N GLY A 607 -42.57 8.48 8.92
CA GLY A 607 -42.27 9.79 8.36
C GLY A 607 -40.77 10.09 8.15
N PRO A 608 -40.44 11.16 7.41
CA PRO A 608 -39.08 11.45 6.96
C PRO A 608 -38.08 11.77 8.08
N ASP A 609 -38.57 12.13 9.27
CA ASP A 609 -37.73 12.52 10.41
C ASP A 609 -37.39 11.34 11.33
N SER A 610 -37.91 10.13 11.05
CA SER A 610 -37.94 9.02 12.02
C SER A 610 -36.56 8.49 12.43
N LEU A 611 -35.53 8.65 11.60
CA LEU A 611 -34.17 8.12 11.85
C LEU A 611 -33.06 9.20 11.82
N ILE A 612 -33.35 10.47 12.13
CA ILE A 612 -32.32 11.55 12.13
C ILE A 612 -31.25 11.37 13.22
N HIS A 613 -31.62 10.93 14.43
CA HIS A 613 -30.71 10.85 15.60
C HIS A 613 -30.70 9.47 16.23
N GLY A 614 -29.57 9.03 16.80
CA GLY A 614 -29.42 7.70 17.43
C GLY A 614 -28.78 6.64 16.52
N TRP A 615 -27.88 7.08 15.63
CA TRP A 615 -26.96 6.20 14.93
C TRP A 615 -25.67 6.02 15.73
N GLU A 616 -25.13 4.82 15.73
CA GLU A 616 -23.90 4.39 16.39
C GLU A 616 -22.83 4.13 15.29
N PRO A 617 -21.95 5.10 14.99
CA PRO A 617 -20.91 4.94 13.99
C PRO A 617 -19.65 4.28 14.56
N ALA A 618 -19.10 3.30 13.84
CA ALA A 618 -17.72 2.85 13.95
C ALA A 618 -17.04 3.06 12.59
N GLY A 619 -15.99 3.88 12.53
CA GLY A 619 -15.38 4.34 11.27
C GLY A 619 -16.20 5.40 10.53
N PHE A 620 -17.52 5.24 10.41
CA PHE A 620 -18.40 6.21 9.75
C PHE A 620 -18.31 7.63 10.35
N VAL A 621 -18.38 8.64 9.49
CA VAL A 621 -18.25 10.07 9.84
C VAL A 621 -19.41 10.87 9.25
N LEU A 622 -20.11 11.65 10.08
CA LEU A 622 -21.08 12.63 9.59
C LEU A 622 -20.33 13.83 8.98
N THR A 623 -20.55 14.12 7.70
CA THR A 623 -19.79 15.12 6.94
C THR A 623 -20.68 16.15 6.22
N ASP A 624 -20.17 17.39 6.13
CA ASP A 624 -20.67 18.49 5.28
C ASP A 624 -19.92 18.57 3.93
N ASN A 625 -19.11 17.54 3.62
CA ASN A 625 -18.21 17.44 2.46
C ASN A 625 -17.10 18.51 2.41
N ARG A 626 -16.62 19.04 3.54
CA ARG A 626 -15.57 20.08 3.56
C ARG A 626 -14.35 19.67 4.37
N VAL A 627 -13.19 19.62 3.71
CA VAL A 627 -11.89 19.34 4.34
C VAL A 627 -10.95 20.53 4.27
N ARG A 628 -10.04 20.60 5.24
CA ARG A 628 -8.95 21.57 5.25
C ARG A 628 -8.00 21.21 4.09
N GLN A 629 -7.75 22.18 3.22
CA GLN A 629 -6.66 22.08 2.25
C GLN A 629 -5.45 22.78 2.83
N ASP A 630 -4.28 22.15 2.74
CA ASP A 630 -3.00 22.80 3.01
C ASP A 630 -2.05 22.64 1.81
N PHE A 631 -1.00 23.47 1.80
CA PHE A 631 0.06 23.44 0.80
C PHE A 631 1.44 23.51 1.47
N ILE A 632 2.46 23.08 0.73
CA ILE A 632 3.87 23.40 0.97
C ILE A 632 4.36 24.16 -0.25
N VAL A 633 5.01 25.30 -0.03
CA VAL A 633 5.57 26.14 -1.09
C VAL A 633 7.01 26.46 -0.74
N GLN A 634 7.94 26.05 -1.60
CA GLN A 634 9.38 26.31 -1.46
C GLN A 634 9.91 26.95 -2.74
N VAL A 635 10.98 27.73 -2.60
CA VAL A 635 11.75 28.31 -3.71
C VAL A 635 13.15 27.73 -3.63
N ILE A 636 13.55 27.06 -4.70
CA ILE A 636 14.90 26.56 -4.94
C ILE A 636 15.61 27.55 -5.84
N GLU A 637 16.71 28.10 -5.33
CA GLU A 637 17.71 28.81 -6.13
C GLU A 637 18.81 27.80 -6.44
N ASP A 638 18.74 27.24 -7.64
CA ASP A 638 19.65 26.23 -8.15
C ASP A 638 20.94 26.94 -8.64
N ALA A 639 22.06 26.54 -8.06
CA ALA A 639 23.38 27.17 -8.15
C ALA A 639 24.41 26.19 -7.54
N PRO A 640 25.74 26.43 -7.71
CA PRO A 640 26.77 25.56 -7.12
C PRO A 640 26.69 25.38 -5.59
N GLU A 641 26.11 26.34 -4.87
CA GLU A 641 25.62 26.17 -3.50
C GLU A 641 24.11 26.44 -3.49
N PRO A 642 23.25 25.42 -3.69
CA PRO A 642 21.82 25.61 -3.87
C PRO A 642 21.16 26.12 -2.59
N ARG A 643 20.19 27.02 -2.72
CA ARG A 643 19.46 27.61 -1.57
C ARG A 643 17.98 27.30 -1.63
N VAL A 644 17.46 26.77 -0.54
CA VAL A 644 16.05 26.38 -0.39
C VAL A 644 15.38 27.31 0.62
N ARG A 645 14.27 27.94 0.24
CA ARG A 645 13.51 28.85 1.11
C ARG A 645 12.04 28.46 1.12
N GLN A 646 11.50 28.13 2.28
CA GLN A 646 10.05 27.88 2.44
C GLN A 646 9.29 29.22 2.50
N MET A 647 8.17 29.30 1.79
CA MET A 647 7.21 30.40 1.92
C MET A 647 6.29 30.12 3.11
N ALA A 648 6.19 31.09 4.03
CA ALA A 648 5.16 31.05 5.07
C ALA A 648 3.80 31.35 4.44
N LEU A 649 2.80 30.50 4.74
CA LEU A 649 1.42 30.68 4.33
C LEU A 649 0.54 31.00 5.54
N ASP A 650 -0.50 31.81 5.33
CA ASP A 650 -1.52 32.10 6.34
C ASP A 650 -2.65 31.05 6.36
N GLU A 651 -3.62 31.21 7.27
CA GLU A 651 -4.79 30.31 7.38
C GLU A 651 -5.65 30.25 6.11
N ALA A 652 -5.50 31.19 5.19
CA ALA A 652 -6.17 31.24 3.88
C ALA A 652 -5.27 30.74 2.73
N ASN A 653 -4.18 30.01 3.04
CA ASN A 653 -3.18 29.51 2.09
C ASN A 653 -2.63 30.61 1.17
N SER A 654 -2.45 31.82 1.70
CA SER A 654 -1.84 32.94 1.01
C SER A 654 -0.46 33.25 1.60
N GLY A 655 0.51 33.59 0.75
CA GLY A 655 1.86 33.96 1.17
C GLY A 655 2.57 34.82 0.13
N GLU A 656 3.60 35.55 0.56
CA GLU A 656 4.44 36.38 -0.31
C GLU A 656 5.91 36.24 0.09
N MET A 657 6.79 36.13 -0.91
CA MET A 657 8.23 36.03 -0.74
C MET A 657 8.96 37.02 -1.66
N TYR A 658 9.85 37.80 -1.07
CA TYR A 658 10.87 38.54 -1.82
C TYR A 658 11.99 37.60 -2.26
N ILE A 659 12.32 37.64 -3.55
CA ILE A 659 13.43 36.90 -4.15
C ILE A 659 14.45 37.94 -4.65
N PRO A 660 15.67 38.01 -4.07
CA PRO A 660 16.67 38.95 -4.55
C PRO A 660 17.12 38.58 -5.97
N ALA A 661 17.63 39.58 -6.70
CA ALA A 661 18.47 39.31 -7.86
C ALA A 661 19.73 38.53 -7.41
N ALA A 662 20.10 37.50 -8.16
CA ALA A 662 21.33 36.74 -7.96
C ALA A 662 22.13 36.78 -9.27
N GLU A 663 23.44 36.99 -9.18
CA GLU A 663 24.33 37.06 -10.36
C GLU A 663 24.86 35.67 -10.76
N ASP A 664 24.69 34.69 -9.87
CA ASP A 664 25.26 33.33 -9.86
C ASP A 664 24.20 32.21 -9.85
N ARG A 665 22.93 32.54 -10.07
CA ARG A 665 21.82 31.57 -10.08
C ARG A 665 21.63 30.99 -11.47
N ASP A 666 21.74 29.66 -11.58
CA ASP A 666 21.49 28.93 -12.82
C ASP A 666 19.98 28.78 -13.08
N ARG A 667 19.20 28.37 -12.07
CA ARG A 667 17.73 28.18 -12.19
C ARG A 667 16.98 28.66 -10.95
N LEU A 668 15.72 29.03 -11.13
CA LEU A 668 14.82 29.45 -10.06
C LEU A 668 13.54 28.63 -10.14
N VAL A 669 13.35 27.69 -9.22
CA VAL A 669 12.21 26.77 -9.24
C VAL A 669 11.33 26.98 -8.02
N VAL A 670 10.04 27.22 -8.26
CA VAL A 670 9.00 27.19 -7.24
C VAL A 670 8.48 25.76 -7.16
N VAL A 671 8.60 25.15 -5.99
CA VAL A 671 8.08 23.83 -5.67
C VAL A 671 6.76 24.03 -4.93
N VAL A 672 5.67 23.49 -5.49
CA VAL A 672 4.34 23.56 -4.90
C VAL A 672 3.84 22.14 -4.68
N ALA A 673 3.47 21.81 -3.45
CA ALA A 673 2.87 20.53 -3.11
C ALA A 673 1.56 20.73 -2.34
N ALA A 674 0.56 19.90 -2.63
CA ALA A 674 -0.77 19.96 -2.02
C ALA A 674 -0.97 18.78 -1.06
N LEU A 675 -1.56 19.02 0.11
CA LEU A 675 -1.87 17.98 1.08
C LEU A 675 -3.24 18.25 1.71
N ALA A 676 -4.11 17.24 1.75
CA ALA A 676 -5.38 17.29 2.45
C ALA A 676 -5.81 15.86 2.84
N PRO A 677 -6.22 15.61 4.09
CA PRO A 677 -6.51 14.27 4.58
C PRO A 677 -7.75 13.67 3.92
N LYS A 678 -7.68 12.38 3.58
CA LYS A 678 -8.73 11.50 3.02
C LYS A 678 -9.43 11.98 1.72
N THR A 679 -9.20 13.20 1.22
CA THR A 679 -9.72 13.62 -0.09
C THR A 679 -8.82 13.19 -1.24
N ARG A 680 -9.46 12.70 -2.31
CA ARG A 680 -8.81 12.45 -3.61
C ARG A 680 -9.02 13.59 -4.61
N GLN A 681 -9.71 14.67 -4.22
CA GLN A 681 -9.98 15.81 -5.09
C GLN A 681 -8.71 16.64 -5.29
N PRO A 682 -8.40 17.13 -6.50
CA PRO A 682 -7.20 17.91 -6.74
C PRO A 682 -7.26 19.29 -6.06
N ALA A 683 -6.11 19.97 -6.01
CA ALA A 683 -5.95 21.26 -5.36
C ALA A 683 -5.52 22.33 -6.35
N SER A 684 -6.35 23.35 -6.55
CA SER A 684 -6.05 24.49 -7.41
C SER A 684 -5.27 25.58 -6.66
N TYR A 685 -4.32 26.22 -7.35
CA TYR A 685 -3.52 27.33 -6.80
C TYR A 685 -3.13 28.37 -7.88
N THR A 686 -2.73 29.55 -7.42
CA THR A 686 -2.20 30.65 -8.24
C THR A 686 -0.84 31.12 -7.73
N LEU A 687 0.14 31.25 -8.62
CA LEU A 687 1.39 32.00 -8.42
C LEU A 687 1.31 33.33 -9.15
N THR A 688 1.46 34.44 -8.43
CA THR A 688 1.66 35.77 -9.02
C THR A 688 3.15 36.12 -8.96
N VAL A 689 3.77 36.45 -10.10
CA VAL A 689 5.15 36.94 -10.14
C VAL A 689 5.20 38.39 -10.62
N GLN A 690 5.87 39.26 -9.86
CA GLN A 690 5.99 40.70 -10.14
C GLN A 690 7.43 41.19 -9.91
N PRO A 691 7.85 42.31 -10.52
CA PRO A 691 9.06 43.00 -10.10
C PRO A 691 8.91 43.47 -8.65
N ALA A 692 9.91 43.22 -7.81
CA ALA A 692 9.97 43.84 -6.49
C ALA A 692 10.25 45.35 -6.63
N LYS A 693 9.78 46.15 -5.65
CA LYS A 693 9.93 47.60 -5.61
C LYS A 693 11.03 48.05 -4.65
#